data_AF-A0A832UBX7-F1
#
_entry.id   AF-A0A832UBX7-F1
#
_cell.length_a   1.000
_cell.length_b   1.000
_cell.length_c   1.000
_cell.angle_alpha   90.00
_cell.angle_beta   90.00
_cell.angle_gamma   90.00
#
_symmetry.space_group_name_H-M   'P 1'
#
loop_
_entity.id
_entity.type
_entity.pdbx_description
1 polymer ?
#
loop_
_entity_poly.entity_id
_entity_poly.type
_entity_poly.pdbx_seq_one_letter_code
_entity_poly.pdbx_strand_id
1 'polypeptide(L)'
;MQKTKNRTTASAIGIITLLVLSISVSMTFLPSASAHTPPMQLATNAYIVALPDPIGVGQQTLIYMWLNRVFGQYPSGETPGIIAYAAVNNDYRFHNYKLTITAPDGTVTTQTFETIWDTTSNQGYRFTPTQPGTYQLKFEFPGQNVNDYSHHPQSVMVNDTYLPSSATATLTVQQDPIFSYPDSYPLPNEYWARPIFGENPSWWSISSNWLGTGAPGYQGISSSYNLGGNGQIWYAGDTVGPQTSHIMWTHPLESGGIVGGNKFEIQGNQYFEGSAYNQRYQNPIIVNGRIYYNEPISFTGSNMGPLVCQDLRTGNVLWSRADLPQISFALIWDHEDPNQHGVFPAILATSNFGRLFDAETGTALFNVTGVPSGSAVMGPMGEHIRYVLQNLGTTANPNYVIAQWNSTKLWNFGTNPYTNGSLLSPAVINASYLGNTAVQILHSVPLSPLTGGSGTRSTGQSGSIPVGSAVVVNGGVNNASDPQNRFDFSFPAAWRNTMSPAPTIVGSIYNDIMILQNGTLPSQGATFMGQLSSAPYTYFAVNLNPAKGQIGSILWMRTYDPPPNDATVLLAGFDPVNRVFVENLREEQRFVGYSMDTGEKLWTTAPPQPDMDYYGSQASGSLTNTFAYGKLYSSAYAGIVYCYDTKTGNTLWTYGNGGPGNNTNSGFQAPGHYPTFINGIGNDIVYLITSEHTVETPVFKGAMTRAINATTGAEIWTLSSYVTEFTTASFAIADGFATWFNSYDNSIYVVGRGPSAVTVQAPLAAIELGRSIVITGTVRDLSAGSTQSEQAARFGNGLPVSSDESMTDWMAYVYQQKPLPMTFKGVEVSLNVVDSNGNYRNIGTATTDASGMFSYHWKPDIEGKYTVIASFLGTEGYWPSYAETAFAVDPAASTPVQPEQPPPSIADLYFLPAIAGVIAAIIIVGIVIVLMLRKR
;
A
#
# COMPACT_ATOMS: atom_id res chain seq x y z
N MET A 1 -70.52 -83.76 -6.67
CA MET A 1 -69.48 -83.37 -5.69
C MET A 1 -69.07 -81.94 -5.99
N GLN A 2 -69.20 -81.08 -4.98
CA GLN A 2 -68.92 -79.64 -4.82
C GLN A 2 -68.54 -78.73 -6.01
N LYS A 3 -69.40 -77.71 -6.22
CA LYS A 3 -69.04 -76.38 -6.73
C LYS A 3 -68.33 -75.59 -5.62
N THR A 4 -67.20 -74.96 -5.91
CA THR A 4 -66.60 -73.93 -5.05
C THR A 4 -66.34 -72.68 -5.88
N LYS A 5 -67.05 -71.60 -5.54
CA LYS A 5 -66.94 -70.25 -6.11
C LYS A 5 -65.75 -69.54 -5.47
N ASN A 6 -64.77 -69.09 -6.25
CA ASN A 6 -63.77 -68.12 -5.79
C ASN A 6 -64.34 -66.70 -5.87
N ARG A 7 -64.88 -66.23 -4.74
CA ARG A 7 -65.17 -64.82 -4.45
C ARG A 7 -63.99 -64.23 -3.69
N THR A 8 -62.92 -63.81 -4.36
CA THR A 8 -61.74 -63.23 -3.67
C THR A 8 -61.01 -62.13 -4.44
N THR A 9 -61.67 -61.46 -5.40
CA THR A 9 -61.03 -60.33 -6.14
C THR A 9 -61.80 -59.01 -6.06
N ALA A 10 -63.03 -59.01 -5.54
CA ALA A 10 -63.85 -57.80 -5.41
C ALA A 10 -63.75 -57.09 -4.04
N SER A 11 -63.23 -57.77 -3.01
CA SER A 11 -63.12 -57.20 -1.65
C SER A 11 -61.77 -56.50 -1.38
N ALA A 12 -60.72 -56.80 -2.16
CA ALA A 12 -59.41 -56.17 -2.00
C ALA A 12 -59.37 -54.76 -2.61
N ILE A 13 -60.08 -54.54 -3.71
CA ILE A 13 -60.18 -53.20 -4.35
C ILE A 13 -61.06 -52.28 -3.49
N GLY A 14 -62.18 -52.77 -2.93
CA GLY A 14 -63.02 -51.97 -2.04
C GLY A 14 -62.35 -51.53 -0.74
N ILE A 15 -61.50 -52.37 -0.14
CA ILE A 15 -60.76 -52.03 1.09
C ILE A 15 -59.59 -51.08 0.81
N ILE A 16 -58.91 -51.21 -0.34
CA ILE A 16 -57.87 -50.26 -0.76
C ILE A 16 -58.47 -48.91 -1.18
N THR A 17 -59.63 -48.87 -1.83
CA THR A 17 -60.30 -47.60 -2.14
C THR A 17 -60.87 -46.92 -0.88
N LEU A 18 -61.33 -47.67 0.13
CA LEU A 18 -61.74 -47.09 1.43
C LEU A 18 -60.54 -46.64 2.28
N LEU A 19 -59.38 -47.32 2.21
CA LEU A 19 -58.14 -46.87 2.85
C LEU A 19 -57.51 -45.67 2.14
N VAL A 20 -57.58 -45.60 0.81
CA VAL A 20 -57.12 -44.43 0.05
C VAL A 20 -58.07 -43.25 0.25
N LEU A 21 -59.40 -43.44 0.32
CA LEU A 21 -60.33 -42.35 0.66
C LEU A 21 -60.28 -41.92 2.13
N SER A 22 -59.99 -42.81 3.08
CA SER A 22 -59.82 -42.43 4.50
C SER A 22 -58.45 -41.78 4.79
N ILE A 23 -57.41 -42.06 3.99
CA ILE A 23 -56.14 -41.32 4.05
C ILE A 23 -56.23 -39.99 3.27
N SER A 24 -57.02 -39.92 2.19
CA SER A 24 -57.19 -38.69 1.39
C SER A 24 -58.11 -37.65 2.03
N VAL A 25 -59.08 -38.05 2.86
CA VAL A 25 -59.97 -37.14 3.60
C VAL A 25 -59.40 -36.77 5.00
N SER A 26 -58.27 -37.37 5.41
CA SER A 26 -57.54 -36.99 6.63
C SER A 26 -56.32 -36.10 6.37
N MET A 27 -56.03 -35.75 5.10
CA MET A 27 -54.91 -34.87 4.71
C MET A 27 -55.35 -33.53 4.12
N THR A 28 -56.65 -33.21 4.17
CA THR A 28 -57.17 -31.88 3.89
C THR A 28 -57.77 -31.32 5.19
N PHE A 29 -57.26 -30.17 5.64
CA PHE A 29 -57.46 -29.52 6.95
C PHE A 29 -56.47 -29.85 8.08
N LEU A 30 -55.17 -29.88 7.80
CA LEU A 30 -54.20 -29.35 8.76
C LEU A 30 -53.86 -27.92 8.32
N PRO A 31 -54.16 -26.88 9.11
CA PRO A 31 -53.64 -25.55 8.83
C PRO A 31 -52.13 -25.63 9.04
N SER A 32 -51.33 -25.54 7.97
CA SER A 32 -49.89 -25.34 8.07
C SER A 32 -49.50 -23.86 8.22
N ALA A 33 -50.47 -22.98 8.50
CA ALA A 33 -50.19 -21.64 8.97
C ALA A 33 -50.15 -21.69 10.50
N SER A 34 -48.95 -21.65 11.09
CA SER A 34 -48.76 -21.40 12.53
C SER A 34 -49.09 -19.95 12.92
N ALA A 35 -49.98 -19.28 12.18
CA ALA A 35 -50.39 -17.91 12.43
C ALA A 35 -51.14 -17.81 13.76
N HIS A 36 -50.91 -16.74 14.51
CA HIS A 36 -51.69 -16.46 15.71
C HIS A 36 -53.18 -16.47 15.38
N THR A 37 -53.94 -17.24 16.17
CA THR A 37 -55.40 -17.33 16.07
C THR A 37 -56.00 -17.10 17.46
N PRO A 38 -56.73 -16.00 17.69
CA PRO A 38 -57.01 -14.91 16.75
C PRO A 38 -55.75 -14.09 16.40
N PRO A 39 -55.75 -13.33 15.27
CA PRO A 39 -54.67 -12.40 14.94
C PRO A 39 -54.43 -11.41 16.08
N MET A 40 -53.16 -11.10 16.33
CA MET A 40 -52.75 -10.24 17.43
C MET A 40 -52.55 -8.79 16.97
N GLN A 41 -52.89 -7.86 17.87
CA GLN A 41 -52.48 -6.47 17.77
C GLN A 41 -51.23 -6.26 18.63
N LEU A 42 -50.12 -5.98 17.97
CA LEU A 42 -48.80 -5.91 18.55
C LEU A 42 -48.48 -4.46 18.88
N ALA A 43 -48.46 -4.13 20.17
CA ALA A 43 -48.01 -2.82 20.61
C ALA A 43 -46.56 -2.56 20.16
N THR A 44 -46.34 -1.39 19.56
CA THR A 44 -45.02 -0.85 19.26
C THR A 44 -44.76 0.37 20.13
N ASN A 45 -43.52 0.55 20.53
CA ASN A 45 -43.03 1.74 21.21
C ASN A 45 -41.99 2.37 20.31
N ALA A 46 -42.22 3.62 19.92
CA ALA A 46 -41.28 4.43 19.15
C ALA A 46 -40.26 5.11 20.07
N TYR A 47 -39.04 5.26 19.56
CA TYR A 47 -37.94 5.97 20.21
C TYR A 47 -37.29 6.89 19.19
N ILE A 48 -36.88 8.07 19.64
CA ILE A 48 -36.11 9.03 18.85
C ILE A 48 -35.08 9.69 19.76
N VAL A 49 -33.88 9.89 19.23
CA VAL A 49 -32.82 10.66 19.87
C VAL A 49 -32.02 11.40 18.80
N ALA A 50 -31.47 12.55 19.12
CA ALA A 50 -30.44 13.20 18.33
C ALA A 50 -29.15 13.22 19.15
N LEU A 51 -28.07 12.66 18.59
CA LEU A 51 -26.77 12.60 19.25
C LEU A 51 -25.66 13.00 18.28
N PRO A 52 -24.68 13.82 18.71
CA PRO A 52 -24.63 14.51 20.01
C PRO A 52 -25.72 15.60 20.16
N ASP A 53 -26.02 15.95 21.43
CA ASP A 53 -26.89 17.06 21.87
C ASP A 53 -26.33 17.62 23.19
N PRO A 54 -25.90 18.90 23.27
CA PRO A 54 -26.03 19.96 22.26
C PRO A 54 -25.03 19.84 21.09
N ILE A 55 -25.29 20.60 20.01
CA ILE A 55 -24.36 20.86 18.89
C ILE A 55 -24.33 22.35 18.52
N GLY A 56 -23.33 22.81 17.77
CA GLY A 56 -23.35 24.16 17.20
C GLY A 56 -23.99 24.25 15.81
N VAL A 57 -24.31 25.47 15.38
CA VAL A 57 -24.76 25.75 14.00
C VAL A 57 -23.72 25.24 13.00
N GLY A 58 -24.17 24.53 11.96
CA GLY A 58 -23.30 23.95 10.94
C GLY A 58 -22.64 22.61 11.32
N GLN A 59 -22.79 22.13 12.57
CA GLN A 59 -22.36 20.78 12.96
C GLN A 59 -23.46 19.74 12.68
N GLN A 60 -23.07 18.57 12.20
CA GLN A 60 -24.03 17.50 11.91
C GLN A 60 -24.34 16.70 13.19
N THR A 61 -25.63 16.48 13.47
CA THR A 61 -26.10 15.49 14.45
C THR A 61 -26.68 14.27 13.73
N LEU A 62 -26.68 13.11 14.39
CA LEU A 62 -27.35 11.91 13.90
C LEU A 62 -28.64 11.70 14.68
N ILE A 63 -29.77 11.83 13.98
CA ILE A 63 -31.09 11.50 14.52
C ILE A 63 -31.32 10.01 14.34
N TYR A 64 -31.39 9.27 15.44
CA TYR A 64 -31.70 7.85 15.47
C TYR A 64 -33.16 7.63 15.87
N MET A 65 -33.85 6.77 15.12
CA MET A 65 -35.25 6.42 15.35
C MET A 65 -35.43 4.91 15.27
N TRP A 66 -36.16 4.31 16.21
CA TRP A 66 -36.38 2.86 16.21
C TRP A 66 -37.63 2.44 16.95
N LEU A 67 -38.00 1.17 16.79
CA LEU A 67 -39.08 0.51 17.52
C LEU A 67 -38.51 -0.52 18.50
N ASN A 68 -39.24 -0.84 19.57
CA ASN A 68 -38.90 -1.97 20.45
C ASN A 68 -39.07 -3.36 19.82
N ARG A 69 -39.59 -3.43 18.59
CA ARG A 69 -39.89 -4.66 17.87
C ARG A 69 -38.97 -4.77 16.66
N VAL A 70 -38.56 -5.98 16.35
CA VAL A 70 -37.98 -6.35 15.05
C VAL A 70 -39.09 -6.94 14.18
N PHE A 71 -39.14 -6.54 12.91
CA PHE A 71 -40.19 -7.03 12.01
C PHE A 71 -40.12 -8.55 11.89
N GLY A 72 -41.24 -9.22 12.18
CA GLY A 72 -41.42 -10.67 12.08
C GLY A 72 -40.86 -11.48 13.25
N GLN A 73 -40.25 -10.83 14.25
CA GLN A 73 -39.71 -11.52 15.43
C GLN A 73 -40.74 -11.67 16.54
N TYR A 74 -40.94 -12.91 17.02
CA TYR A 74 -41.81 -13.20 18.17
C TYR A 74 -41.10 -14.08 19.23
N PRO A 75 -41.07 -13.69 20.53
CA PRO A 75 -40.23 -14.34 21.54
C PRO A 75 -40.51 -15.82 21.82
N SER A 76 -41.69 -16.33 21.46
CA SER A 76 -42.11 -17.70 21.75
C SER A 76 -42.91 -18.28 20.58
N GLY A 77 -42.23 -18.88 19.58
CA GLY A 77 -42.96 -19.52 18.48
C GLY A 77 -42.20 -19.78 17.19
N GLU A 78 -40.93 -19.39 17.05
CA GLU A 78 -40.21 -19.67 15.82
C GLU A 78 -39.91 -21.17 15.66
N THR A 79 -40.33 -21.74 14.54
CA THR A 79 -39.99 -23.11 14.15
C THR A 79 -38.46 -23.21 14.04
N PRO A 80 -37.81 -24.17 14.73
CA PRO A 80 -36.37 -24.35 14.62
C PRO A 80 -35.92 -24.47 13.15
N GLY A 81 -34.97 -23.61 12.74
CA GLY A 81 -34.41 -23.61 11.39
C GLY A 81 -35.07 -22.66 10.38
N ILE A 82 -36.03 -21.82 10.79
CA ILE A 82 -36.65 -20.80 9.93
C ILE A 82 -36.29 -19.39 10.42
N ILE A 83 -35.91 -18.50 9.50
CA ILE A 83 -35.74 -17.06 9.79
C ILE A 83 -37.00 -16.33 9.33
N ALA A 84 -37.91 -16.10 10.27
CA ALA A 84 -39.21 -15.44 10.03
C ALA A 84 -39.19 -13.92 10.27
N TYR A 85 -38.04 -13.38 10.65
CA TYR A 85 -37.83 -11.98 11.02
C TYR A 85 -36.87 -11.25 10.06
N ALA A 86 -36.76 -9.93 10.21
CA ALA A 86 -35.85 -9.09 9.45
C ALA A 86 -34.39 -9.56 9.62
N ALA A 87 -33.76 -9.97 8.53
CA ALA A 87 -32.38 -10.43 8.51
C ALA A 87 -31.64 -9.90 7.28
N VAL A 88 -30.30 -9.98 7.31
CA VAL A 88 -29.43 -9.41 6.27
C VAL A 88 -29.72 -10.01 4.89
N ASN A 89 -30.23 -11.23 4.83
CA ASN A 89 -30.50 -12.00 3.62
C ASN A 89 -31.96 -11.98 3.12
N ASN A 90 -32.84 -11.16 3.72
CA ASN A 90 -34.23 -11.01 3.27
C ASN A 90 -34.62 -9.53 3.20
N ASP A 91 -35.79 -9.24 2.65
CA ASP A 91 -36.35 -7.90 2.47
C ASP A 91 -37.48 -7.57 3.47
N TYR A 92 -37.64 -8.39 4.51
CA TYR A 92 -38.69 -8.21 5.53
C TYR A 92 -38.34 -7.01 6.39
N ARG A 93 -39.02 -5.88 6.26
CA ARG A 93 -38.67 -4.62 6.93
C ARG A 93 -39.89 -3.86 7.45
N PHE A 94 -39.64 -2.90 8.34
CA PHE A 94 -40.61 -1.85 8.62
C PHE A 94 -40.62 -0.82 7.50
N HIS A 95 -41.76 -0.15 7.34
CA HIS A 95 -41.96 0.82 6.28
C HIS A 95 -42.54 2.13 6.81
N ASN A 96 -42.33 3.19 6.04
CA ASN A 96 -42.95 4.50 6.23
C ASN A 96 -42.67 5.15 7.59
N TYR A 97 -41.43 5.05 8.12
CA TYR A 97 -41.04 5.89 9.26
C TYR A 97 -41.07 7.36 8.82
N LYS A 98 -41.61 8.23 9.66
CA LYS A 98 -41.69 9.66 9.37
C LYS A 98 -41.01 10.47 10.45
N LEU A 99 -40.01 11.25 10.07
CA LEU A 99 -39.34 12.24 10.90
C LEU A 99 -39.88 13.63 10.55
N THR A 100 -40.35 14.36 11.56
CA THR A 100 -40.68 15.79 11.45
C THR A 100 -39.73 16.59 12.32
N ILE A 101 -39.05 17.58 11.73
CA ILE A 101 -38.12 18.49 12.37
C ILE A 101 -38.74 19.89 12.33
N THR A 102 -38.99 20.49 13.50
CA THR A 102 -39.46 21.88 13.59
C THR A 102 -38.34 22.75 14.13
N ALA A 103 -37.91 23.72 13.33
CA ALA A 103 -36.86 24.66 13.68
C ALA A 103 -37.36 25.72 14.69
N PRO A 104 -36.44 26.45 15.37
CA PRO A 104 -36.80 27.48 16.35
C PRO A 104 -37.69 28.60 15.81
N ASP A 105 -37.60 28.92 14.52
CA ASP A 105 -38.44 29.91 13.84
C ASP A 105 -39.83 29.38 13.41
N GLY A 106 -40.11 28.10 13.67
CA GLY A 106 -41.34 27.42 13.27
C GLY A 106 -41.30 26.74 11.90
N THR A 107 -40.19 26.78 11.18
CA THR A 107 -40.03 26.07 9.90
C THR A 107 -40.08 24.57 10.11
N VAL A 108 -40.89 23.85 9.33
CA VAL A 108 -41.07 22.40 9.45
C VAL A 108 -40.49 21.68 8.24
N THR A 109 -39.61 20.72 8.49
CA THR A 109 -39.08 19.78 7.49
C THR A 109 -39.53 18.37 7.84
N THR A 110 -40.01 17.62 6.85
CA THR A 110 -40.40 16.21 7.03
C THR A 110 -39.58 15.31 6.12
N GLN A 111 -39.13 14.18 6.67
CA GLN A 111 -38.49 13.11 5.92
C GLN A 111 -39.27 11.81 6.16
N THR A 112 -39.71 11.16 5.08
CA THR A 112 -40.31 9.83 5.14
C THR A 112 -39.29 8.81 4.61
N PHE A 113 -39.15 7.70 5.33
CA PHE A 113 -38.32 6.57 4.96
C PHE A 113 -39.24 5.43 4.58
N GLU A 114 -39.34 5.17 3.27
CA GLU A 114 -40.27 4.17 2.74
C GLU A 114 -39.94 2.76 3.23
N THR A 115 -38.65 2.42 3.34
CA THR A 115 -38.17 1.11 3.80
C THR A 115 -37.03 1.31 4.81
N ILE A 116 -37.11 0.64 5.95
CA ILE A 116 -36.10 0.68 7.01
C ILE A 116 -35.18 -0.51 6.83
N TRP A 117 -34.03 -0.32 6.17
CA TRP A 117 -33.17 -1.43 5.75
C TRP A 117 -32.42 -2.14 6.89
N ASP A 118 -32.22 -1.45 8.02
CA ASP A 118 -31.60 -2.01 9.21
C ASP A 118 -32.47 -3.15 9.79
N THR A 119 -31.84 -4.30 10.02
CA THR A 119 -32.53 -5.52 10.47
C THR A 119 -32.99 -5.45 11.92
N THR A 120 -32.51 -4.47 12.68
CA THR A 120 -32.87 -4.22 14.07
C THR A 120 -33.90 -3.08 14.20
N SER A 121 -34.50 -2.66 13.08
CA SER A 121 -35.57 -1.65 13.00
C SER A 121 -35.13 -0.21 13.30
N ASN A 122 -33.82 0.04 13.21
CA ASN A 122 -33.21 1.35 13.39
C ASN A 122 -33.19 2.17 12.10
N GLN A 123 -33.36 3.48 12.20
CA GLN A 123 -33.21 4.42 11.10
C GLN A 123 -32.42 5.64 11.55
N GLY A 124 -31.29 5.90 10.89
CA GLY A 124 -30.49 7.11 11.08
C GLY A 124 -30.83 8.20 10.06
N TYR A 125 -30.76 9.46 10.45
CA TYR A 125 -30.82 10.63 9.57
C TYR A 125 -29.80 11.68 10.00
N ARG A 126 -28.88 12.04 9.09
CA ARG A 126 -27.88 13.09 9.32
C ARG A 126 -28.54 14.45 9.10
N PHE A 127 -28.51 15.30 10.12
CA PHE A 127 -29.11 16.64 10.09
C PHE A 127 -28.10 17.71 10.48
N THR A 128 -28.02 18.78 9.70
CA THR A 128 -27.16 19.94 9.96
C THR A 128 -28.05 21.18 10.16
N PRO A 129 -28.19 21.70 11.39
CA PRO A 129 -29.00 22.88 11.66
C PRO A 129 -28.31 24.16 11.17
N THR A 130 -29.12 25.11 10.73
CA THR A 130 -28.67 26.38 10.15
C THR A 130 -28.84 27.58 11.08
N GLN A 131 -29.47 27.40 12.25
CA GLN A 131 -29.69 28.46 13.24
C GLN A 131 -29.69 27.94 14.68
N PRO A 132 -29.33 28.76 15.67
CA PRO A 132 -29.34 28.34 17.07
C PRO A 132 -30.78 28.28 17.62
N GLY A 133 -30.96 27.49 18.67
CA GLY A 133 -32.22 27.30 19.39
C GLY A 133 -32.58 25.82 19.55
N THR A 134 -33.78 25.58 20.08
CA THR A 134 -34.28 24.21 20.30
C THR A 134 -35.09 23.75 19.09
N TYR A 135 -34.62 22.68 18.43
CA TYR A 135 -35.37 21.99 17.38
C TYR A 135 -36.25 20.92 18.01
N GLN A 136 -37.52 20.86 17.59
CA GLN A 136 -38.44 19.79 18.00
C GLN A 136 -38.40 18.66 16.97
N LEU A 137 -38.12 17.45 17.43
CA LEU A 137 -38.06 16.25 16.61
C LEU A 137 -39.24 15.35 16.93
N LYS A 138 -39.92 14.83 15.91
CA LYS A 138 -41.03 13.88 16.06
C LYS A 138 -40.85 12.72 15.10
N PHE A 139 -40.74 11.51 15.66
CA PHE A 139 -40.80 10.26 14.92
C PHE A 139 -42.22 9.69 15.00
N GLU A 140 -42.77 9.32 13.85
CA GLU A 140 -44.06 8.65 13.72
C GLU A 140 -43.90 7.33 12.96
N PHE A 141 -44.39 6.25 13.54
CA PHE A 141 -44.62 4.97 12.88
C PHE A 141 -46.13 4.76 12.70
N PRO A 142 -46.63 4.60 11.45
CA PRO A 142 -48.07 4.58 11.18
C PRO A 142 -48.78 3.30 11.60
N GLY A 143 -48.05 2.27 12.07
CA GLY A 143 -48.57 0.92 12.19
C GLY A 143 -48.58 0.21 10.84
N GLN A 144 -48.53 -1.12 10.85
CA GLN A 144 -48.60 -1.91 9.61
C GLN A 144 -49.13 -3.32 9.86
N ASN A 145 -49.91 -3.85 8.92
CA ASN A 145 -50.21 -5.28 8.91
C ASN A 145 -49.00 -6.02 8.32
N VAL A 146 -48.67 -7.18 8.90
CA VAL A 146 -47.56 -8.01 8.40
C VAL A 146 -47.77 -8.37 6.92
N ASN A 147 -49.02 -8.62 6.52
CA ASN A 147 -49.37 -9.05 5.17
C ASN A 147 -49.24 -7.96 4.09
N ASP A 148 -49.19 -6.69 4.49
CA ASP A 148 -49.09 -5.57 3.53
C ASP A 148 -47.67 -5.43 2.96
N TYR A 149 -46.69 -6.14 3.54
CA TYR A 149 -45.27 -6.07 3.20
C TYR A 149 -44.66 -7.47 3.07
N SER A 150 -43.43 -7.56 2.55
CA SER A 150 -42.72 -8.84 2.42
C SER A 150 -42.52 -9.49 3.79
N HIS A 151 -42.85 -10.78 3.90
CA HIS A 151 -42.76 -11.56 5.13
C HIS A 151 -42.59 -13.05 4.83
N HIS A 152 -42.10 -13.81 5.81
CA HIS A 152 -41.98 -15.25 5.66
C HIS A 152 -43.38 -15.92 5.69
N PRO A 153 -43.76 -16.75 4.69
CA PRO A 153 -45.11 -17.35 4.61
C PRO A 153 -45.48 -18.24 5.80
N GLN A 154 -44.47 -18.80 6.49
CA GLN A 154 -44.67 -19.66 7.67
C GLN A 154 -44.48 -18.91 8.99
N SER A 155 -44.37 -17.57 8.97
CA SER A 155 -44.27 -16.79 10.20
C SER A 155 -45.51 -16.97 11.06
N VAL A 156 -45.32 -17.06 12.38
CA VAL A 156 -46.45 -17.08 13.32
C VAL A 156 -47.21 -15.76 13.36
N MET A 157 -46.61 -14.70 12.81
CA MET A 157 -47.15 -13.34 12.80
C MET A 157 -47.95 -13.02 11.54
N VAL A 158 -48.16 -13.99 10.65
CA VAL A 158 -49.03 -13.80 9.48
C VAL A 158 -50.43 -13.39 9.96
N ASN A 159 -50.98 -12.33 9.38
CA ASN A 159 -52.21 -11.63 9.79
C ASN A 159 -52.13 -10.74 11.05
N ASP A 160 -51.01 -10.69 11.77
CA ASP A 160 -50.86 -9.75 12.89
C ASP A 160 -50.69 -8.30 12.41
N THR A 161 -51.02 -7.36 13.29
CA THR A 161 -50.89 -5.92 13.04
C THR A 161 -49.96 -5.29 14.06
N TYR A 162 -48.91 -4.61 13.62
CA TYR A 162 -48.16 -3.67 14.45
C TYR A 162 -48.96 -2.38 14.60
N LEU A 163 -49.23 -2.00 15.84
CA LEU A 163 -49.97 -0.76 16.14
C LEU A 163 -49.10 0.48 15.92
N PRO A 164 -49.69 1.63 15.55
CA PRO A 164 -48.97 2.90 15.42
C PRO A 164 -48.35 3.34 16.75
N SER A 165 -47.25 4.08 16.66
CA SER A 165 -46.63 4.74 17.80
C SER A 165 -45.84 5.97 17.35
N SER A 166 -45.54 6.87 18.29
CA SER A 166 -44.77 8.08 18.01
C SER A 166 -43.93 8.48 19.21
N ALA A 167 -42.80 9.12 18.97
CA ALA A 167 -41.94 9.68 20.00
C ALA A 167 -41.46 11.08 19.61
N THR A 168 -41.14 11.89 20.61
CA THR A 168 -40.59 13.22 20.42
C THR A 168 -39.30 13.37 21.19
N ALA A 169 -38.34 14.10 20.62
CA ALA A 169 -37.12 14.54 21.27
C ALA A 169 -36.85 16.00 20.93
N THR A 170 -35.89 16.60 21.61
CA THR A 170 -35.39 17.93 21.29
C THR A 170 -33.93 17.81 20.85
N LEU A 171 -33.47 18.80 20.09
CA LEU A 171 -32.06 19.02 19.80
C LEU A 171 -31.72 20.46 20.16
N THR A 172 -30.75 20.65 21.04
CA THR A 172 -30.26 21.96 21.44
C THR A 172 -29.13 22.40 20.52
N VAL A 173 -29.36 23.46 19.76
CA VAL A 173 -28.36 24.04 18.87
C VAL A 173 -27.86 25.36 19.45
N GLN A 174 -26.57 25.44 19.75
CA GLN A 174 -25.91 26.66 20.20
C GLN A 174 -25.22 27.38 19.04
N GLN A 175 -24.82 28.63 19.25
CA GLN A 175 -24.14 29.41 18.21
C GLN A 175 -22.75 28.83 17.88
N ASP A 176 -21.99 28.50 18.93
CA ASP A 176 -20.62 28.02 18.79
C ASP A 176 -20.58 26.49 18.60
N PRO A 177 -19.75 25.95 17.71
CA PRO A 177 -19.54 24.51 17.59
C PRO A 177 -19.04 23.89 18.89
N ILE A 178 -19.53 22.69 19.22
CA ILE A 178 -18.94 21.85 20.26
C ILE A 178 -17.62 21.23 19.78
N PHE A 179 -16.79 20.77 20.72
CA PHE A 179 -15.53 20.10 20.39
C PHE A 179 -15.77 18.83 19.54
N SER A 180 -14.98 18.66 18.48
CA SER A 180 -14.88 17.43 17.70
C SER A 180 -13.44 16.91 17.78
N TYR A 181 -13.29 15.59 17.89
CA TYR A 181 -11.99 14.96 17.70
C TYR A 181 -11.49 15.22 16.26
N PRO A 182 -10.18 15.39 16.05
CA PRO A 182 -9.64 15.46 14.70
C PRO A 182 -9.89 14.12 14.00
N ASP A 183 -10.17 14.17 12.69
CA ASP A 183 -10.35 12.94 11.88
C ASP A 183 -9.06 12.10 11.83
N SER A 184 -7.91 12.74 12.01
CA SER A 184 -6.61 12.08 12.17
C SER A 184 -5.60 13.01 12.85
N TYR A 185 -4.60 12.43 13.51
CA TYR A 185 -3.41 13.18 13.91
C TYR A 185 -2.51 13.49 12.70
N PRO A 186 -1.70 14.57 12.76
CA PRO A 186 -0.77 14.93 11.70
C PRO A 186 0.16 13.77 11.32
N LEU A 187 0.67 13.79 10.08
CA LEU A 187 1.73 12.88 9.64
C LEU A 187 2.95 12.98 10.58
N PRO A 188 3.67 11.88 10.83
CA PRO A 188 4.79 11.88 11.74
C PRO A 188 5.91 12.74 11.19
N ASN A 189 6.45 13.61 12.05
CA ASN A 189 7.68 14.36 11.79
C ASN A 189 8.92 13.64 12.36
N GLU A 190 8.72 12.54 13.08
CA GLU A 190 9.75 11.69 13.68
C GLU A 190 9.67 10.24 13.16
N TYR A 191 10.64 9.42 13.56
CA TYR A 191 10.70 8.02 13.16
C TYR A 191 9.40 7.26 13.54
N TRP A 192 8.82 6.54 12.59
CA TRP A 192 7.59 5.78 12.77
C TRP A 192 7.71 4.33 12.27
N ALA A 193 6.85 3.47 12.80
CA ALA A 193 6.85 2.04 12.51
C ALA A 193 5.42 1.49 12.36
N ARG A 194 5.31 0.21 11.98
CA ARG A 194 4.06 -0.54 11.97
C ARG A 194 3.88 -1.38 13.24
N PRO A 195 2.64 -1.70 13.67
CA PRO A 195 1.38 -1.27 13.06
C PRO A 195 1.14 0.24 13.25
N ILE A 196 0.50 0.87 12.26
CA ILE A 196 0.03 2.26 12.39
C ILE A 196 -1.12 2.27 13.40
N PHE A 197 -1.08 3.19 14.36
CA PHE A 197 -2.10 3.31 15.39
C PHE A 197 -3.45 3.75 14.79
N GLY A 198 -4.55 3.15 15.23
CA GLY A 198 -5.88 3.31 14.59
C GLY A 198 -6.45 4.73 14.60
N GLU A 199 -5.97 5.63 15.47
CA GLU A 199 -6.35 7.04 15.47
C GLU A 199 -5.58 7.89 14.43
N ASN A 200 -4.70 7.26 13.64
CA ASN A 200 -3.89 7.91 12.62
C ASN A 200 -4.32 7.52 11.19
N PRO A 201 -5.62 7.56 10.80
CA PRO A 201 -6.04 7.08 9.50
C PRO A 201 -5.32 7.80 8.35
N SER A 202 -5.05 9.10 8.44
CA SER A 202 -4.34 9.85 7.38
C SER A 202 -2.92 9.36 7.10
N TRP A 203 -2.30 8.56 7.98
CA TRP A 203 -0.97 7.98 7.73
C TRP A 203 -0.97 6.94 6.60
N TRP A 204 -2.14 6.54 6.09
CA TRP A 204 -2.23 5.73 4.87
C TRP A 204 -1.47 6.38 3.70
N SER A 205 -1.37 7.72 3.65
CA SER A 205 -0.72 8.43 2.53
C SER A 205 0.80 8.28 2.48
N ILE A 206 1.43 7.78 3.56
CA ILE A 206 2.87 7.53 3.64
C ILE A 206 3.20 6.04 3.80
N SER A 207 2.18 5.19 3.71
CA SER A 207 2.26 3.76 3.95
C SER A 207 1.68 3.03 2.76
N SER A 208 2.31 1.96 2.29
CA SER A 208 1.85 1.29 1.07
C SER A 208 2.28 -0.18 1.02
N ASN A 209 1.89 -0.88 -0.04
CA ASN A 209 2.23 -2.28 -0.26
C ASN A 209 2.77 -2.49 -1.67
N TRP A 210 3.52 -3.56 -1.88
CA TRP A 210 3.94 -4.07 -3.18
C TRP A 210 3.47 -5.53 -3.32
N LEU A 211 2.31 -5.73 -3.95
CA LEU A 211 1.59 -7.00 -3.85
C LEU A 211 2.14 -8.13 -4.71
N GLY A 212 3.20 -7.90 -5.49
CA GLY A 212 3.85 -8.91 -6.33
C GLY A 212 3.25 -9.04 -7.73
N THR A 213 4.02 -9.65 -8.62
CA THR A 213 3.76 -9.71 -10.07
C THR A 213 2.49 -10.46 -10.47
N GLY A 214 1.94 -11.30 -9.59
CA GLY A 214 0.66 -11.96 -9.81
C GLY A 214 -0.58 -11.12 -9.49
N ALA A 215 -0.43 -9.97 -8.81
CA ALA A 215 -1.53 -9.08 -8.50
C ALA A 215 -1.83 -8.12 -9.66
N PRO A 216 -3.11 -7.85 -9.98
CA PRO A 216 -3.49 -6.85 -10.97
C PRO A 216 -2.85 -5.50 -10.68
N GLY A 217 -2.18 -4.90 -11.67
CA GLY A 217 -1.49 -3.61 -11.51
C GLY A 217 -0.18 -3.63 -10.71
N TYR A 218 0.31 -4.80 -10.31
CA TYR A 218 1.65 -5.01 -9.74
C TYR A 218 2.52 -5.89 -10.63
N GLN A 219 2.04 -6.22 -11.83
CA GLN A 219 2.78 -7.04 -12.80
C GLN A 219 4.08 -6.39 -13.28
N GLY A 220 4.24 -5.09 -12.99
CA GLY A 220 5.44 -4.30 -13.23
C GLY A 220 5.89 -4.36 -14.69
N ILE A 221 7.04 -3.76 -14.94
CA ILE A 221 7.73 -3.86 -16.24
C ILE A 221 8.25 -5.29 -16.52
N SER A 222 8.27 -6.16 -15.52
CA SER A 222 8.50 -7.60 -15.74
C SER A 222 7.48 -8.27 -16.67
N SER A 223 6.23 -7.78 -16.69
CA SER A 223 5.24 -8.23 -17.66
C SER A 223 5.50 -7.67 -19.07
N SER A 224 6.07 -6.47 -19.21
CA SER A 224 6.54 -5.96 -20.51
C SER A 224 7.76 -6.70 -21.07
N TYR A 225 8.53 -7.38 -20.21
CA TYR A 225 9.59 -8.30 -20.66
C TYR A 225 9.02 -9.56 -21.33
N ASN A 226 7.78 -9.95 -21.00
CA ASN A 226 7.15 -11.15 -21.54
C ASN A 226 6.54 -10.91 -22.92
N LEU A 227 7.36 -11.20 -23.93
CA LEU A 227 6.98 -11.66 -25.27
C LEU A 227 6.02 -10.80 -26.10
N GLY A 228 5.66 -9.58 -25.69
CA GLY A 228 5.00 -8.61 -26.56
C GLY A 228 3.49 -8.49 -26.38
N GLY A 229 3.00 -8.37 -25.15
CA GLY A 229 1.62 -7.97 -24.88
C GLY A 229 1.57 -7.21 -23.57
N ASN A 230 1.64 -5.89 -23.64
CA ASN A 230 1.60 -5.05 -22.44
C ASN A 230 0.13 -4.92 -21.96
N GLY A 231 -0.44 -6.05 -21.55
CA GLY A 231 -1.74 -6.08 -20.88
C GLY A 231 -1.65 -5.29 -19.59
N GLN A 232 -2.56 -4.32 -19.41
CA GLN A 232 -2.82 -3.58 -18.16
C GLN A 232 -1.62 -3.41 -17.21
N ILE A 233 -0.51 -2.86 -17.72
CA ILE A 233 0.64 -2.47 -16.90
C ILE A 233 0.27 -1.17 -16.20
N TRP A 234 -0.40 -1.30 -15.05
CA TRP A 234 -0.61 -0.20 -14.13
C TRP A 234 0.63 -0.07 -13.25
N TYR A 235 1.02 1.17 -12.97
CA TYR A 235 1.75 1.46 -11.75
C TYR A 235 0.81 1.24 -10.55
N ALA A 236 1.34 0.73 -9.46
CA ALA A 236 0.62 0.63 -8.21
C ALA A 236 0.43 2.05 -7.64
N GLY A 237 -0.76 2.61 -7.87
CA GLY A 237 -1.04 4.05 -7.71
C GLY A 237 -0.83 4.63 -6.32
N ASP A 238 -0.78 3.77 -5.29
CA ASP A 238 -0.60 4.08 -3.88
C ASP A 238 0.81 3.74 -3.35
N THR A 239 1.70 3.20 -4.19
CA THR A 239 3.05 2.84 -3.74
C THR A 239 3.90 4.05 -3.39
N VAL A 240 4.49 4.02 -2.20
CA VAL A 240 5.39 5.06 -1.70
C VAL A 240 6.80 4.48 -1.62
N GLY A 241 7.70 4.98 -2.47
CA GLY A 241 9.13 4.65 -2.43
C GLY A 241 9.99 5.75 -1.77
N PRO A 242 11.30 5.53 -1.64
CA PRO A 242 12.23 6.42 -0.95
C PRO A 242 12.67 7.60 -1.82
N GLN A 243 12.95 8.73 -1.16
CA GLN A 243 13.56 9.93 -1.76
C GLN A 243 15.08 10.00 -1.52
N THR A 244 15.68 8.93 -1.04
CA THR A 244 17.09 8.88 -0.63
C THR A 244 17.74 7.57 -1.04
N SER A 245 19.06 7.59 -1.26
CA SER A 245 19.92 6.41 -1.44
C SER A 245 20.45 5.83 -0.11
N HIS A 246 20.00 6.35 1.02
CA HIS A 246 20.39 5.89 2.36
C HIS A 246 20.07 4.41 2.56
N ILE A 247 21.10 3.58 2.77
CA ILE A 247 20.98 2.12 2.93
C ILE A 247 20.54 1.80 4.36
N MET A 248 19.35 1.24 4.49
CA MET A 248 18.79 0.80 5.76
C MET A 248 19.43 -0.48 6.27
N TRP A 249 19.71 -1.42 5.38
CA TRP A 249 20.41 -2.68 5.62
C TRP A 249 20.71 -3.41 4.30
N THR A 250 21.69 -4.32 4.34
CA THR A 250 21.95 -5.28 3.24
C THR A 250 21.85 -6.72 3.73
N HIS A 251 21.56 -7.67 2.84
CA HIS A 251 21.46 -9.08 3.20
C HIS A 251 22.04 -9.97 2.09
N PRO A 252 23.22 -10.60 2.30
CA PRO A 252 23.80 -11.53 1.33
C PRO A 252 22.91 -12.77 1.13
N LEU A 253 22.54 -13.07 -0.12
CA LEU A 253 21.75 -14.28 -0.44
C LEU A 253 22.62 -15.49 -0.74
N GLU A 254 23.76 -15.28 -1.40
CA GLU A 254 24.76 -16.29 -1.68
C GLU A 254 26.15 -15.65 -1.76
N SER A 255 27.19 -16.45 -2.05
CA SER A 255 28.52 -15.91 -2.30
C SER A 255 28.47 -14.90 -3.46
N GLY A 256 28.93 -13.68 -3.21
CA GLY A 256 28.98 -12.59 -4.16
C GLY A 256 30.34 -11.89 -4.18
N GLY A 257 30.49 -10.90 -5.05
CA GLY A 257 31.73 -10.13 -5.13
C GLY A 257 32.79 -10.78 -6.02
N ILE A 258 34.03 -10.33 -5.84
CA ILE A 258 35.19 -10.79 -6.62
C ILE A 258 35.76 -12.07 -6.01
N VAL A 259 35.98 -13.09 -6.84
CA VAL A 259 36.65 -14.33 -6.44
C VAL A 259 38.17 -14.12 -6.34
N GLY A 260 38.74 -14.46 -5.18
CA GLY A 260 40.15 -14.17 -4.87
C GLY A 260 41.15 -15.26 -5.28
N GLY A 261 42.24 -14.87 -5.95
CA GLY A 261 43.53 -15.60 -5.91
C GLY A 261 43.65 -16.94 -6.65
N ASN A 262 42.67 -17.33 -7.46
CA ASN A 262 42.71 -18.57 -8.25
C ASN A 262 43.28 -18.35 -9.66
N LYS A 263 43.74 -19.44 -10.32
CA LYS A 263 44.17 -19.44 -11.74
C LYS A 263 42.97 -19.54 -12.70
N PHE A 264 41.98 -18.67 -12.55
CA PHE A 264 40.92 -18.51 -13.56
C PHE A 264 41.44 -17.76 -14.79
N GLU A 265 40.77 -17.97 -15.93
CA GLU A 265 41.07 -17.24 -17.17
C GLU A 265 40.91 -15.72 -16.97
N ILE A 266 39.82 -15.33 -16.32
CA ILE A 266 39.57 -13.96 -15.90
C ILE A 266 40.08 -13.80 -14.46
N GLN A 267 41.18 -13.07 -14.30
CA GLN A 267 41.70 -12.73 -12.97
C GLN A 267 40.82 -11.66 -12.32
N GLY A 268 40.42 -11.89 -11.07
CA GLY A 268 39.43 -11.04 -10.40
C GLY A 268 38.02 -11.19 -10.99
N ASN A 269 37.67 -12.39 -11.48
CA ASN A 269 36.30 -12.67 -11.90
C ASN A 269 35.32 -12.56 -10.72
N GLN A 270 34.05 -12.32 -11.01
CA GLN A 270 33.00 -12.22 -10.00
C GLN A 270 32.34 -13.58 -9.75
N TYR A 271 31.74 -13.75 -8.58
CA TYR A 271 30.77 -14.82 -8.37
C TYR A 271 29.59 -14.63 -9.33
N PHE A 272 29.05 -15.73 -9.81
CA PHE A 272 27.94 -15.70 -10.75
C PHE A 272 26.71 -15.07 -10.08
N GLU A 273 26.12 -14.08 -10.75
CA GLU A 273 25.05 -13.25 -10.20
C GLU A 273 23.64 -13.70 -10.57
N GLY A 274 23.51 -14.64 -11.52
CA GLY A 274 22.21 -15.19 -11.94
C GLY A 274 21.61 -14.71 -13.27
N SER A 275 22.33 -13.91 -14.07
CA SER A 275 21.86 -13.36 -15.36
C SER A 275 21.09 -14.34 -16.25
N ALA A 276 20.09 -13.83 -16.99
CA ALA A 276 19.17 -14.49 -17.92
C ALA A 276 18.32 -15.66 -17.38
N TYR A 277 18.97 -16.71 -16.88
CA TYR A 277 18.33 -18.04 -16.72
C TYR A 277 18.36 -18.57 -15.29
N ASN A 278 18.99 -17.85 -14.36
CA ASN A 278 19.19 -18.33 -13.00
C ASN A 278 19.14 -17.16 -11.99
N GLN A 279 18.16 -16.26 -12.16
CA GLN A 279 18.03 -15.08 -11.28
C GLN A 279 17.99 -15.51 -9.82
N ARG A 280 18.52 -14.70 -8.91
CA ARG A 280 18.72 -15.09 -7.50
C ARG A 280 17.67 -14.53 -6.56
N TYR A 281 17.02 -13.47 -6.99
CA TYR A 281 15.99 -12.75 -6.27
C TYR A 281 14.90 -12.39 -7.26
N GLN A 282 13.67 -12.78 -6.97
CA GLN A 282 12.55 -12.62 -7.90
C GLN A 282 11.27 -12.35 -7.12
N ASN A 283 10.40 -11.54 -7.69
CA ASN A 283 9.06 -11.28 -7.20
C ASN A 283 9.03 -10.89 -5.71
N PRO A 284 9.84 -9.90 -5.26
CA PRO A 284 9.70 -9.41 -3.90
C PRO A 284 8.29 -8.88 -3.67
N ILE A 285 7.67 -9.31 -2.57
CA ILE A 285 6.34 -8.86 -2.15
C ILE A 285 6.52 -8.06 -0.87
N ILE A 286 5.95 -6.87 -0.79
CA ILE A 286 5.92 -6.07 0.43
C ILE A 286 4.47 -5.92 0.88
N VAL A 287 4.12 -6.36 2.09
CA VAL A 287 2.80 -6.08 2.67
C VAL A 287 2.93 -5.83 4.16
N ASN A 288 2.28 -4.77 4.64
CA ASN A 288 2.26 -4.38 6.05
C ASN A 288 3.67 -4.23 6.68
N GLY A 289 4.61 -3.61 5.93
CA GLY A 289 5.99 -3.39 6.37
C GLY A 289 6.86 -4.64 6.45
N ARG A 290 6.44 -5.73 5.82
CA ARG A 290 7.19 -6.99 5.71
C ARG A 290 7.49 -7.30 4.27
N ILE A 291 8.68 -7.83 4.00
CA ILE A 291 9.09 -8.31 2.69
C ILE A 291 9.08 -9.85 2.65
N TYR A 292 8.59 -10.40 1.56
CA TYR A 292 8.54 -11.83 1.27
C TYR A 292 9.30 -12.13 -0.01
N TYR A 293 10.19 -13.12 0.05
CA TYR A 293 10.98 -13.58 -1.10
C TYR A 293 11.45 -15.02 -0.88
N ASN A 294 11.79 -15.72 -1.96
CA ASN A 294 12.43 -17.03 -1.87
C ASN A 294 13.95 -16.88 -1.90
N GLU A 295 14.65 -17.59 -1.02
CA GLU A 295 16.10 -17.70 -1.11
C GLU A 295 16.52 -18.61 -2.28
N PRO A 296 17.64 -18.33 -2.97
CA PRO A 296 18.22 -19.25 -3.93
C PRO A 296 18.92 -20.43 -3.22
N ILE A 297 18.96 -21.60 -3.85
CA ILE A 297 19.81 -22.71 -3.41
C ILE A 297 20.89 -22.95 -4.47
N SER A 298 22.13 -22.57 -4.17
CA SER A 298 23.30 -22.88 -5.00
C SER A 298 23.04 -22.60 -6.49
N PHE A 299 23.23 -23.58 -7.38
CA PHE A 299 23.04 -23.43 -8.82
C PHE A 299 21.60 -23.66 -9.30
N THR A 300 20.63 -23.94 -8.42
CA THR A 300 19.33 -24.55 -8.80
C THR A 300 18.25 -23.61 -9.36
N GLY A 301 18.57 -22.40 -9.83
CA GLY A 301 17.52 -21.44 -10.24
C GLY A 301 17.02 -20.60 -9.07
N SER A 302 16.31 -19.51 -9.38
CA SER A 302 15.43 -18.82 -8.44
C SER A 302 14.38 -19.78 -7.86
N ASN A 303 13.93 -19.51 -6.64
CA ASN A 303 12.70 -20.05 -6.06
C ASN A 303 12.72 -21.53 -5.62
N MET A 304 13.90 -22.12 -5.44
CA MET A 304 14.04 -23.48 -4.90
C MET A 304 14.28 -23.52 -3.39
N GLY A 305 14.65 -22.38 -2.79
CA GLY A 305 14.88 -22.25 -1.36
C GLY A 305 13.64 -21.85 -0.56
N PRO A 306 13.80 -21.71 0.77
CA PRO A 306 12.70 -21.35 1.64
C PRO A 306 12.11 -20.00 1.28
N LEU A 307 10.79 -19.87 1.48
CA LEU A 307 10.13 -18.58 1.50
C LEU A 307 10.48 -17.90 2.82
N VAL A 308 11.00 -16.68 2.75
CA VAL A 308 11.40 -15.86 3.88
C VAL A 308 10.42 -14.71 4.05
N CYS A 309 10.04 -14.42 5.29
CA CYS A 309 9.39 -13.18 5.69
C CYS A 309 10.33 -12.40 6.60
N GLN A 310 10.60 -11.15 6.24
CA GLN A 310 11.54 -10.27 6.95
C GLN A 310 10.89 -8.91 7.19
N ASP A 311 11.25 -8.26 8.31
CA ASP A 311 10.85 -6.87 8.56
C ASP A 311 11.56 -5.94 7.56
N LEU A 312 10.80 -5.13 6.83
CA LEU A 312 11.34 -4.26 5.78
C LEU A 312 12.27 -3.18 6.34
N ARG A 313 11.99 -2.67 7.55
CA ARG A 313 12.75 -1.57 8.16
C ARG A 313 14.02 -2.06 8.82
N THR A 314 13.97 -3.22 9.49
CA THR A 314 15.07 -3.70 10.34
C THR A 314 15.86 -4.85 9.74
N GLY A 315 15.37 -5.52 8.71
CA GLY A 315 16.01 -6.71 8.16
C GLY A 315 15.94 -7.93 9.11
N ASN A 316 15.07 -7.92 10.11
CA ASN A 316 14.91 -9.07 11.00
C ASN A 316 14.07 -10.15 10.32
N VAL A 317 14.60 -11.37 10.22
CA VAL A 317 13.82 -12.52 9.72
C VAL A 317 12.77 -12.89 10.76
N LEU A 318 11.49 -12.83 10.37
CA LEU A 318 10.35 -13.16 11.22
C LEU A 318 10.02 -14.65 11.13
N TRP A 319 10.06 -15.22 9.93
CA TRP A 319 10.00 -16.66 9.69
C TRP A 319 10.64 -17.02 8.35
N SER A 320 11.07 -18.29 8.22
CA SER A 320 11.60 -18.87 6.98
C SER A 320 11.12 -20.31 6.86
N ARG A 321 10.51 -20.67 5.72
CA ARG A 321 9.82 -21.95 5.52
C ARG A 321 10.11 -22.58 4.16
N ALA A 322 10.72 -23.76 4.19
CA ALA A 322 11.05 -24.55 3.00
C ALA A 322 9.88 -25.40 2.46
N ASP A 323 8.79 -25.54 3.23
CA ASP A 323 7.63 -26.34 2.85
C ASP A 323 6.59 -25.57 2.01
N LEU A 324 6.77 -24.26 1.86
CA LEU A 324 5.88 -23.39 1.11
C LEU A 324 6.26 -23.35 -0.38
N PRO A 325 5.27 -23.36 -1.29
CA PRO A 325 5.52 -23.16 -2.71
C PRO A 325 5.90 -21.69 -2.98
N GLN A 326 6.33 -21.41 -4.21
CA GLN A 326 6.53 -20.04 -4.68
C GLN A 326 5.21 -19.24 -4.59
N ILE A 327 5.31 -18.08 -3.95
CA ILE A 327 4.20 -17.13 -3.84
C ILE A 327 4.24 -16.18 -5.04
N SER A 328 3.06 -15.96 -5.62
CA SER A 328 2.90 -15.10 -6.80
C SER A 328 2.49 -13.69 -6.40
N PHE A 329 1.64 -13.55 -5.38
CA PHE A 329 1.17 -12.25 -4.90
C PHE A 329 0.64 -12.31 -3.47
N ALA A 330 0.50 -11.14 -2.84
CA ALA A 330 -0.31 -10.94 -1.65
C ALA A 330 -1.70 -10.40 -2.04
N LEU A 331 -2.73 -10.86 -1.32
CA LEU A 331 -4.09 -10.35 -1.37
C LEU A 331 -4.36 -9.62 -0.06
N ILE A 332 -4.77 -8.37 -0.18
CA ILE A 332 -5.37 -7.56 0.88
C ILE A 332 -6.71 -7.08 0.36
N TRP A 333 -7.74 -7.13 1.19
CA TRP A 333 -9.03 -6.56 0.82
C TRP A 333 -9.68 -5.87 2.00
N ASP A 334 -10.58 -4.95 1.69
CA ASP A 334 -11.50 -4.31 2.62
C ASP A 334 -12.85 -5.05 2.60
N HIS A 335 -13.35 -5.45 3.77
CA HIS A 335 -14.62 -6.19 3.88
C HIS A 335 -15.62 -5.37 4.68
N GLU A 336 -16.74 -5.06 4.03
CA GLU A 336 -17.76 -4.17 4.55
C GLU A 336 -19.12 -4.88 4.53
N ASP A 337 -19.62 -5.26 5.70
CA ASP A 337 -20.97 -5.77 5.92
C ASP A 337 -21.55 -5.21 7.24
N PRO A 338 -22.87 -5.36 7.51
CA PRO A 338 -23.47 -4.80 8.72
C PRO A 338 -22.87 -5.24 10.07
N ASN A 339 -22.07 -6.31 10.10
CA ASN A 339 -21.43 -6.88 11.28
C ASN A 339 -19.90 -6.69 11.30
N GLN A 340 -19.26 -6.46 10.14
CA GLN A 340 -17.81 -6.47 9.99
C GLN A 340 -17.36 -5.35 9.06
N HIS A 341 -16.33 -4.61 9.47
CA HIS A 341 -15.78 -3.48 8.73
C HIS A 341 -14.25 -3.53 8.77
N GLY A 342 -13.61 -3.20 7.66
CA GLY A 342 -12.16 -3.04 7.54
C GLY A 342 -11.40 -4.16 6.83
N VAL A 343 -10.08 -3.96 6.76
CA VAL A 343 -9.15 -4.80 6.01
C VAL A 343 -8.78 -6.05 6.79
N PHE A 344 -8.95 -7.22 6.17
CA PHE A 344 -8.57 -8.51 6.76
C PHE A 344 -7.05 -8.73 6.69
N PRO A 345 -6.49 -9.61 7.54
CA PRO A 345 -5.07 -9.97 7.48
C PRO A 345 -4.64 -10.41 6.07
N ALA A 346 -3.44 -10.00 5.68
CA ALA A 346 -2.91 -10.27 4.35
C ALA A 346 -2.79 -11.79 4.09
N ILE A 347 -3.07 -12.17 2.85
CA ILE A 347 -3.04 -13.57 2.41
C ILE A 347 -2.01 -13.71 1.29
N LEU A 348 -1.09 -14.67 1.40
CA LEU A 348 -0.16 -15.02 0.34
C LEU A 348 -0.81 -16.04 -0.58
N ALA A 349 -0.74 -15.82 -1.89
CA ALA A 349 -1.33 -16.69 -2.89
C ALA A 349 -0.31 -17.16 -3.92
N THR A 350 -0.36 -18.44 -4.26
CA THR A 350 0.36 -18.95 -5.44
C THR A 350 -0.29 -18.44 -6.72
N SER A 351 0.38 -18.65 -7.85
CA SER A 351 -0.17 -18.29 -9.17
C SER A 351 -1.60 -18.81 -9.33
N ASN A 352 -2.45 -17.95 -9.90
CA ASN A 352 -3.87 -18.21 -10.16
C ASN A 352 -4.69 -18.67 -8.93
N PHE A 353 -4.32 -18.23 -7.71
CA PHE A 353 -4.96 -18.61 -6.43
C PHE A 353 -4.88 -20.11 -6.09
N GLY A 354 -3.98 -20.89 -6.71
CA GLY A 354 -3.94 -22.35 -6.51
C GLY A 354 -3.90 -22.78 -5.04
N ARG A 355 -3.13 -22.07 -4.21
CA ARG A 355 -3.04 -22.26 -2.75
C ARG A 355 -2.94 -20.90 -2.07
N LEU A 356 -3.58 -20.76 -0.91
CA LEU A 356 -3.59 -19.55 -0.09
C LEU A 356 -3.01 -19.82 1.30
N PHE A 357 -2.28 -18.85 1.84
CA PHE A 357 -1.59 -18.94 3.12
C PHE A 357 -1.77 -17.64 3.91
N ASP A 358 -1.86 -17.75 5.23
CA ASP A 358 -1.77 -16.59 6.13
C ASP A 358 -0.38 -15.96 6.03
N ALA A 359 -0.29 -14.65 5.77
CA ALA A 359 1.00 -13.97 5.58
C ALA A 359 1.81 -13.86 6.88
N GLU A 360 1.16 -13.74 8.03
CA GLU A 360 1.85 -13.57 9.32
C GLU A 360 2.59 -14.84 9.76
N THR A 361 2.07 -16.03 9.41
CA THR A 361 2.60 -17.32 9.89
C THR A 361 3.05 -18.28 8.78
N GLY A 362 2.70 -18.01 7.53
CA GLY A 362 2.85 -18.94 6.41
C GLY A 362 1.93 -20.17 6.51
N THR A 363 0.92 -20.16 7.37
CA THR A 363 0.02 -21.30 7.56
C THR A 363 -0.93 -21.45 6.37
N ALA A 364 -1.05 -22.66 5.82
CA ALA A 364 -1.96 -22.94 4.71
C ALA A 364 -3.43 -22.73 5.12
N LEU A 365 -4.17 -21.98 4.30
CA LEU A 365 -5.59 -21.68 4.50
C LEU A 365 -6.45 -22.69 3.74
N PHE A 366 -6.43 -22.65 2.41
CA PHE A 366 -7.17 -23.56 1.52
C PHE A 366 -6.59 -23.52 0.09
N ASN A 367 -7.02 -24.46 -0.74
CA ASN A 367 -6.65 -24.53 -2.16
C ASN A 367 -7.82 -24.08 -3.04
N VAL A 368 -7.52 -23.64 -4.27
CA VAL A 368 -8.55 -23.25 -5.23
C VAL A 368 -8.31 -23.93 -6.57
N THR A 369 -9.38 -24.42 -7.20
CA THR A 369 -9.37 -24.94 -8.57
C THR A 369 -10.34 -24.16 -9.44
N GLY A 370 -10.23 -24.28 -10.76
CA GLY A 370 -11.23 -23.71 -11.68
C GLY A 370 -11.28 -22.18 -11.75
N VAL A 371 -10.31 -21.46 -11.18
CA VAL A 371 -10.23 -20.00 -11.33
C VAL A 371 -10.07 -19.67 -12.82
N PRO A 372 -11.00 -18.90 -13.42
CA PRO A 372 -11.07 -18.73 -14.86
C PRO A 372 -9.96 -17.82 -15.39
N SER A 373 -9.38 -18.11 -16.55
CA SER A 373 -8.45 -17.20 -17.23
C SER A 373 -9.20 -16.04 -17.88
N GLY A 374 -8.73 -14.80 -17.67
CA GLY A 374 -9.36 -13.59 -18.18
C GLY A 374 -8.51 -12.35 -17.95
N SER A 375 -9.04 -11.18 -18.33
CA SER A 375 -8.40 -9.89 -18.06
C SER A 375 -8.59 -9.53 -16.59
N ALA A 376 -7.48 -9.40 -15.86
CA ALA A 376 -7.49 -9.19 -14.42
C ALA A 376 -7.41 -7.70 -14.07
N VAL A 377 -8.28 -7.22 -13.18
CA VAL A 377 -8.30 -5.83 -12.70
C VAL A 377 -8.41 -5.80 -11.18
N MET A 378 -7.87 -4.76 -10.55
CA MET A 378 -8.07 -4.54 -9.12
C MET A 378 -9.42 -3.85 -8.88
N GLY A 379 -10.21 -4.40 -7.96
CA GLY A 379 -11.44 -3.79 -7.44
C GLY A 379 -11.13 -2.73 -6.37
N PRO A 380 -12.09 -1.84 -6.06
CA PRO A 380 -11.90 -0.73 -5.12
C PRO A 380 -11.70 -1.19 -3.68
N MET A 381 -12.12 -2.41 -3.34
CA MET A 381 -11.91 -3.00 -2.02
C MET A 381 -10.68 -3.94 -2.02
N GLY A 382 -9.83 -3.90 -3.04
CA GLY A 382 -8.66 -4.80 -3.17
C GLY A 382 -9.00 -6.18 -3.75
N GLU A 383 -10.21 -6.36 -4.30
CA GLU A 383 -10.56 -7.62 -4.93
C GLU A 383 -9.79 -7.83 -6.23
N HIS A 384 -9.32 -9.06 -6.48
CA HIS A 384 -8.82 -9.42 -7.79
C HIS A 384 -10.03 -9.84 -8.64
N ILE A 385 -10.39 -8.98 -9.58
CA ILE A 385 -11.50 -9.18 -10.51
C ILE A 385 -10.99 -9.78 -11.82
N ARG A 386 -11.78 -10.65 -12.46
CA ARG A 386 -11.50 -11.09 -13.84
C ARG A 386 -12.70 -10.96 -14.75
N TYR A 387 -12.52 -10.29 -15.87
CA TYR A 387 -13.47 -10.30 -16.98
C TYR A 387 -13.17 -11.47 -17.90
N VAL A 388 -14.18 -12.30 -18.13
CA VAL A 388 -14.05 -13.53 -18.91
C VAL A 388 -15.12 -13.62 -19.99
N LEU A 389 -14.74 -14.08 -21.18
CA LEU A 389 -15.66 -14.51 -22.23
C LEU A 389 -15.89 -16.01 -22.07
N GLN A 390 -16.94 -16.38 -21.35
CA GLN A 390 -17.23 -17.77 -21.03
C GLN A 390 -18.31 -18.32 -21.96
N ASN A 391 -18.13 -19.53 -22.49
CA ASN A 391 -19.21 -20.27 -23.14
C ASN A 391 -19.92 -21.13 -22.10
N LEU A 392 -21.15 -20.76 -21.72
CA LEU A 392 -21.99 -21.56 -20.83
C LEU A 392 -22.79 -22.65 -21.57
N GLY A 393 -22.74 -22.65 -22.90
CA GLY A 393 -23.37 -23.64 -23.76
C GLY A 393 -22.42 -24.78 -24.10
N THR A 394 -22.54 -25.31 -25.31
CA THR A 394 -21.58 -26.29 -25.85
C THR A 394 -20.83 -25.69 -27.02
N THR A 395 -19.80 -26.38 -27.52
CA THR A 395 -19.12 -25.97 -28.76
C THR A 395 -20.09 -25.95 -29.96
N ALA A 396 -21.09 -26.85 -29.98
CA ALA A 396 -22.08 -26.93 -31.05
C ALA A 396 -23.20 -25.88 -30.91
N ASN A 397 -23.54 -25.50 -29.68
CA ASN A 397 -24.55 -24.48 -29.37
C ASN A 397 -23.95 -23.47 -28.40
N PRO A 398 -23.12 -22.53 -28.90
CA PRO A 398 -22.44 -21.57 -28.04
C PRO A 398 -23.44 -20.63 -27.37
N ASN A 399 -23.23 -20.41 -26.08
CA ASN A 399 -23.92 -19.41 -25.28
C ASN A 399 -22.86 -18.58 -24.55
N TYR A 400 -22.25 -17.64 -25.30
CA TYR A 400 -21.22 -16.79 -24.76
C TYR A 400 -21.79 -15.70 -23.85
N VAL A 401 -21.15 -15.52 -22.71
CA VAL A 401 -21.42 -14.48 -21.73
C VAL A 401 -20.13 -13.70 -21.45
N ILE A 402 -20.30 -12.44 -21.06
CA ILE A 402 -19.28 -11.72 -20.30
C ILE A 402 -19.60 -11.94 -18.83
N ALA A 403 -18.64 -12.46 -18.08
CA ALA A 403 -18.79 -12.65 -16.65
C ALA A 403 -17.65 -11.95 -15.90
N GLN A 404 -17.97 -11.47 -14.70
CA GLN A 404 -17.02 -10.85 -13.77
C GLN A 404 -16.78 -11.81 -12.61
N TRP A 405 -15.63 -12.48 -12.60
CA TRP A 405 -15.18 -13.29 -11.47
C TRP A 405 -14.63 -12.39 -10.37
N ASN A 406 -14.88 -12.72 -9.11
CA ASN A 406 -14.44 -11.93 -7.96
C ASN A 406 -13.74 -12.81 -6.91
N SER A 407 -12.50 -12.48 -6.55
CA SER A 407 -11.72 -13.24 -5.57
C SER A 407 -12.34 -13.25 -4.17
N THR A 408 -13.08 -12.22 -3.76
CA THR A 408 -13.70 -12.19 -2.42
C THR A 408 -14.76 -13.27 -2.27
N LYS A 409 -15.38 -13.69 -3.36
CA LYS A 409 -16.37 -14.78 -3.39
C LYS A 409 -15.78 -16.17 -3.21
N LEU A 410 -14.45 -16.31 -3.11
CA LEU A 410 -13.84 -17.56 -2.64
C LEU A 410 -14.18 -17.83 -1.17
N TRP A 411 -14.47 -16.76 -0.41
CA TRP A 411 -14.97 -16.81 0.95
C TRP A 411 -16.48 -16.54 0.98
N ASN A 412 -17.11 -16.94 2.08
CA ASN A 412 -18.50 -16.72 2.38
C ASN A 412 -18.63 -15.96 3.70
N PHE A 413 -19.25 -14.78 3.63
CA PHE A 413 -19.44 -13.85 4.74
C PHE A 413 -20.90 -13.68 5.11
N GLY A 414 -21.14 -13.21 6.34
CA GLY A 414 -22.47 -12.84 6.80
C GLY A 414 -23.35 -14.05 7.12
N THR A 415 -23.93 -14.70 6.12
CA THR A 415 -24.93 -15.76 6.32
C THR A 415 -24.47 -17.08 5.72
N ASN A 416 -24.64 -18.17 6.46
CA ASN A 416 -24.47 -19.52 5.96
C ASN A 416 -25.56 -19.79 4.91
N PRO A 417 -25.22 -19.98 3.62
CA PRO A 417 -26.23 -20.13 2.57
C PRO A 417 -27.04 -21.42 2.66
N TYR A 418 -26.69 -22.36 3.54
CA TYR A 418 -27.38 -23.63 3.72
C TYR A 418 -28.19 -23.71 5.01
N THR A 419 -27.72 -23.08 6.09
CA THR A 419 -28.44 -23.06 7.38
C THR A 419 -29.12 -21.73 7.67
N ASN A 420 -28.89 -20.72 6.83
CA ASN A 420 -29.28 -19.33 7.02
C ASN A 420 -28.74 -18.67 8.31
N GLY A 421 -27.87 -19.33 9.08
CA GLY A 421 -27.29 -18.78 10.32
C GLY A 421 -26.19 -17.74 10.05
N SER A 422 -26.01 -16.78 10.94
CA SER A 422 -24.95 -15.77 10.84
C SER A 422 -23.55 -16.38 11.08
N LEU A 423 -22.56 -15.96 10.28
CA LEU A 423 -21.15 -16.31 10.37
C LEU A 423 -20.37 -15.12 10.92
N LEU A 424 -19.60 -15.35 11.99
CA LEU A 424 -18.76 -14.33 12.64
C LEU A 424 -17.30 -14.37 12.15
N SER A 425 -16.99 -15.25 11.19
CA SER A 425 -15.64 -15.45 10.65
C SER A 425 -15.73 -15.89 9.20
N PRO A 426 -14.72 -15.58 8.36
CA PRO A 426 -14.70 -16.03 6.98
C PRO A 426 -14.82 -17.55 6.89
N ALA A 427 -15.75 -18.03 6.08
CA ALA A 427 -15.90 -19.44 5.79
C ALA A 427 -15.67 -19.75 4.31
N VAL A 428 -15.39 -21.00 3.98
CA VAL A 428 -15.28 -21.50 2.60
C VAL A 428 -16.15 -22.73 2.40
N ILE A 429 -16.64 -22.94 1.17
CA ILE A 429 -17.40 -24.14 0.79
C ILE A 429 -16.44 -25.15 0.14
N ASN A 430 -16.33 -26.35 0.71
CA ASN A 430 -15.40 -27.37 0.22
C ASN A 430 -15.99 -28.20 -0.94
N ALA A 431 -15.43 -28.05 -2.14
CA ALA A 431 -15.84 -28.75 -3.35
C ALA A 431 -15.34 -30.21 -3.45
N SER A 432 -14.41 -30.65 -2.60
CA SER A 432 -13.88 -32.03 -2.67
C SER A 432 -14.84 -33.10 -2.13
N TYR A 433 -15.94 -32.72 -1.47
CA TYR A 433 -16.89 -33.64 -0.83
C TYR A 433 -18.19 -33.87 -1.62
N LEU A 434 -18.25 -33.48 -2.89
CA LEU A 434 -19.47 -33.53 -3.73
C LEU A 434 -19.91 -34.95 -4.18
N GLY A 435 -19.35 -36.01 -3.59
CA GLY A 435 -19.66 -37.40 -3.93
C GLY A 435 -20.97 -37.96 -3.37
N ASN A 436 -21.77 -37.17 -2.64
CA ASN A 436 -23.09 -37.59 -2.18
C ASN A 436 -24.06 -36.41 -2.20
N THR A 437 -25.23 -36.61 -2.79
CA THR A 437 -26.29 -35.61 -2.87
C THR A 437 -26.54 -34.98 -1.48
N ALA A 438 -26.39 -33.66 -1.39
CA ALA A 438 -26.74 -32.77 -0.27
C ALA A 438 -25.76 -32.51 0.89
N VAL A 439 -24.48 -32.93 0.88
CA VAL A 439 -23.53 -32.55 1.96
C VAL A 439 -22.48 -31.53 1.47
N GLN A 440 -22.84 -30.25 1.51
CA GLN A 440 -21.89 -29.14 1.39
C GLN A 440 -21.34 -28.82 2.79
N ILE A 441 -20.02 -28.79 2.94
CA ILE A 441 -19.36 -28.52 4.24
C ILE A 441 -18.71 -27.14 4.20
N LEU A 442 -19.23 -26.23 5.03
CA LEU A 442 -18.61 -24.94 5.29
C LEU A 442 -17.50 -25.11 6.31
N HIS A 443 -16.34 -24.51 6.07
CA HIS A 443 -15.20 -24.50 6.98
C HIS A 443 -14.82 -23.06 7.33
N SER A 444 -14.61 -22.77 8.62
CA SER A 444 -13.98 -21.51 9.03
C SER A 444 -12.51 -21.49 8.62
N VAL A 445 -12.08 -20.45 7.92
CA VAL A 445 -10.67 -20.22 7.63
C VAL A 445 -10.02 -19.69 8.92
N PRO A 446 -8.89 -20.24 9.39
CA PRO A 446 -8.30 -19.76 10.62
C PRO A 446 -7.90 -18.28 10.48
N LEU A 447 -8.34 -17.45 11.44
CA LEU A 447 -7.75 -16.13 11.71
C LEU A 447 -7.01 -16.12 13.07
N SER A 448 -6.75 -17.29 13.65
CA SER A 448 -5.95 -17.45 14.87
C SER A 448 -5.42 -18.88 15.00
N PRO A 449 -4.25 -19.12 15.64
CA PRO A 449 -3.57 -20.42 15.69
C PRO A 449 -4.23 -21.46 16.62
N LEU A 450 -5.52 -21.32 16.92
CA LEU A 450 -6.24 -22.28 17.74
C LEU A 450 -6.58 -23.54 16.94
N THR A 451 -6.10 -24.65 17.48
CA THR A 451 -6.22 -26.01 16.96
C THR A 451 -7.68 -26.42 16.74
N GLY A 452 -8.00 -26.77 15.49
CA GLY A 452 -9.22 -27.48 15.12
C GLY A 452 -10.34 -26.59 14.58
N GLY A 453 -10.36 -26.37 13.26
CA GLY A 453 -11.50 -25.73 12.61
C GLY A 453 -12.77 -26.56 12.75
N SER A 454 -13.87 -25.93 13.14
CA SER A 454 -15.21 -26.53 13.12
C SER A 454 -15.83 -26.31 11.73
N GLY A 455 -16.19 -27.37 11.03
CA GLY A 455 -16.98 -27.30 9.80
C GLY A 455 -18.46 -27.60 10.08
N THR A 456 -19.38 -26.86 9.47
CA THR A 456 -20.83 -27.09 9.64
C THR A 456 -21.39 -27.81 8.42
N ARG A 457 -22.07 -28.95 8.64
CA ARG A 457 -22.78 -29.70 7.59
C ARG A 457 -24.14 -29.07 7.29
N SER A 458 -24.72 -29.37 6.13
CA SER A 458 -26.09 -28.99 5.74
C SER A 458 -27.18 -29.40 6.75
N THR A 459 -26.89 -30.34 7.65
CA THR A 459 -27.78 -30.76 8.76
C THR A 459 -27.67 -29.91 10.03
N GLY A 460 -26.86 -28.84 10.02
CA GLY A 460 -26.62 -27.98 11.19
C GLY A 460 -25.65 -28.56 12.24
N GLN A 461 -25.04 -29.73 11.99
CA GLN A 461 -24.03 -30.30 12.87
C GLN A 461 -22.63 -29.76 12.55
N SER A 462 -21.98 -29.16 13.55
CA SER A 462 -20.57 -28.79 13.51
C SER A 462 -19.67 -29.99 13.86
N GLY A 463 -18.63 -30.25 13.07
CA GLY A 463 -17.62 -31.28 13.33
C GLY A 463 -16.22 -30.76 13.00
N SER A 464 -15.21 -31.20 13.75
CA SER A 464 -13.82 -30.80 13.56
C SER A 464 -13.21 -31.46 12.31
N ILE A 465 -12.57 -30.66 11.44
CA ILE A 465 -11.78 -31.16 10.31
C ILE A 465 -10.36 -30.57 10.43
N PRO A 466 -9.29 -31.38 10.33
CA PRO A 466 -7.92 -30.91 10.56
C PRO A 466 -7.53 -29.77 9.63
N VAL A 467 -6.79 -28.80 10.16
CA VAL A 467 -6.19 -27.69 9.40
C VAL A 467 -5.08 -28.25 8.51
N GLY A 468 -5.10 -27.93 7.22
CA GLY A 468 -4.06 -28.32 6.26
C GLY A 468 -4.61 -29.00 5.00
N SER A 469 -4.42 -28.31 3.87
CA SER A 469 -4.35 -28.79 2.46
C SER A 469 -5.46 -29.65 1.84
N ALA A 470 -6.48 -30.14 2.56
CA ALA A 470 -7.56 -30.96 1.96
C ALA A 470 -8.79 -30.16 1.48
N VAL A 471 -8.93 -28.90 1.92
CA VAL A 471 -10.07 -28.04 1.51
C VAL A 471 -9.77 -27.43 0.14
N VAL A 472 -10.67 -27.68 -0.80
CA VAL A 472 -10.58 -27.17 -2.18
C VAL A 472 -11.84 -26.36 -2.47
N VAL A 473 -11.67 -25.09 -2.84
CA VAL A 473 -12.76 -24.23 -3.33
C VAL A 473 -12.77 -24.28 -4.86
N ASN A 474 -13.94 -24.48 -5.47
CA ASN A 474 -14.09 -24.32 -6.91
C ASN A 474 -14.34 -22.85 -7.25
N GLY A 475 -13.33 -22.20 -7.83
CA GLY A 475 -13.33 -20.84 -8.34
C GLY A 475 -14.15 -20.64 -9.62
N GLY A 476 -14.52 -21.71 -10.32
CA GLY A 476 -15.10 -21.66 -11.67
C GLY A 476 -16.62 -21.72 -11.75
N VAL A 477 -17.31 -21.77 -10.60
CA VAL A 477 -18.78 -21.89 -10.57
C VAL A 477 -19.40 -20.55 -10.96
N ASN A 478 -19.93 -20.48 -12.18
CA ASN A 478 -20.72 -19.37 -12.69
C ASN A 478 -22.20 -19.78 -12.77
N ASN A 479 -22.90 -19.63 -11.65
CA ASN A 479 -24.34 -19.89 -11.56
C ASN A 479 -24.90 -19.09 -10.40
N ALA A 480 -25.61 -17.99 -10.67
CA ALA A 480 -26.15 -17.11 -9.63
C ALA A 480 -27.11 -17.81 -8.65
N SER A 481 -27.68 -18.97 -9.01
CA SER A 481 -28.52 -19.78 -8.12
C SER A 481 -27.74 -20.75 -7.22
N ASP A 482 -26.45 -20.96 -7.51
CA ASP A 482 -25.57 -21.82 -6.71
C ASP A 482 -24.91 -20.99 -5.59
N PRO A 483 -25.00 -21.40 -4.32
CA PRO A 483 -24.24 -20.79 -3.23
C PRO A 483 -22.71 -20.77 -3.43
N GLN A 484 -22.19 -21.61 -4.32
CA GLN A 484 -20.78 -21.61 -4.72
C GLN A 484 -20.46 -20.61 -5.84
N ASN A 485 -21.41 -19.77 -6.29
CA ASN A 485 -21.16 -18.78 -7.33
C ASN A 485 -19.97 -17.87 -7.00
N ARG A 486 -19.05 -17.70 -7.95
CA ARG A 486 -17.83 -16.88 -7.80
C ARG A 486 -17.83 -15.62 -8.67
N PHE A 487 -18.96 -15.32 -9.28
CA PHE A 487 -19.11 -14.23 -10.23
C PHE A 487 -20.07 -13.16 -9.69
N ASP A 488 -19.76 -11.89 -9.92
CA ASP A 488 -20.64 -10.76 -9.61
C ASP A 488 -21.78 -10.64 -10.60
N PHE A 489 -21.49 -10.87 -11.88
CA PHE A 489 -22.49 -10.93 -12.91
C PHE A 489 -22.09 -11.87 -14.04
N SER A 490 -23.09 -12.25 -14.84
CA SER A 490 -22.91 -12.95 -16.10
C SER A 490 -23.97 -12.47 -17.09
N PHE A 491 -23.56 -11.69 -18.09
CA PHE A 491 -24.46 -11.10 -19.09
C PHE A 491 -24.26 -11.71 -20.48
N PRO A 492 -25.33 -11.91 -21.28
CA PRO A 492 -25.23 -12.44 -22.64
C PRO A 492 -24.34 -11.58 -23.54
N ALA A 493 -23.45 -12.23 -24.29
CA ALA A 493 -22.55 -11.60 -25.26
C ALA A 493 -22.81 -12.18 -26.66
N ALA A 494 -24.04 -12.02 -27.17
CA ALA A 494 -24.47 -12.67 -28.41
C ALA A 494 -23.61 -12.34 -29.64
N TRP A 495 -23.00 -11.14 -29.68
CA TRP A 495 -22.06 -10.74 -30.73
C TRP A 495 -20.83 -11.66 -30.82
N ARG A 496 -20.44 -12.30 -29.72
CA ARG A 496 -19.33 -13.26 -29.69
C ARG A 496 -19.65 -14.52 -30.49
N ASN A 497 -20.92 -14.90 -30.61
CA ASN A 497 -21.34 -16.09 -31.35
C ASN A 497 -21.03 -16.00 -32.85
N THR A 498 -20.93 -14.78 -33.39
CA THR A 498 -20.72 -14.52 -34.82
C THR A 498 -19.30 -14.07 -35.18
N MET A 499 -18.41 -13.88 -34.19
CA MET A 499 -17.02 -13.46 -34.43
C MET A 499 -16.10 -14.67 -34.59
N SER A 500 -15.44 -14.74 -35.74
CA SER A 500 -14.36 -15.68 -36.06
C SER A 500 -13.22 -14.93 -36.74
N PRO A 501 -11.97 -14.97 -36.24
CA PRO A 501 -11.52 -15.73 -35.06
C PRO A 501 -12.14 -15.22 -33.74
N ALA A 502 -11.89 -15.96 -32.65
CA ALA A 502 -12.33 -15.55 -31.33
C ALA A 502 -11.72 -14.19 -30.96
N PRO A 503 -12.53 -13.19 -30.54
CA PRO A 503 -11.99 -11.96 -30.02
C PRO A 503 -11.25 -12.20 -28.69
N THR A 504 -10.22 -11.39 -28.47
CA THR A 504 -9.39 -11.44 -27.27
C THR A 504 -9.56 -10.12 -26.52
N ILE A 505 -9.71 -10.18 -25.20
CA ILE A 505 -9.69 -8.99 -24.36
C ILE A 505 -8.24 -8.46 -24.34
N VAL A 506 -8.04 -7.20 -24.72
CA VAL A 506 -6.71 -6.56 -24.68
C VAL A 506 -6.53 -5.72 -23.41
N GLY A 507 -7.62 -5.21 -22.83
CA GLY A 507 -7.57 -4.48 -21.57
C GLY A 507 -8.95 -4.11 -21.04
N SER A 508 -9.04 -3.84 -19.75
CA SER A 508 -10.29 -3.51 -19.06
C SER A 508 -10.10 -2.38 -18.06
N ILE A 509 -11.15 -1.64 -17.73
CA ILE A 509 -11.20 -0.71 -16.60
C ILE A 509 -12.40 -1.12 -15.76
N TYR A 510 -12.18 -1.31 -14.46
CA TYR A 510 -13.20 -1.77 -13.52
C TYR A 510 -14.45 -0.88 -13.59
N ASN A 511 -15.63 -1.50 -13.74
CA ASN A 511 -16.93 -0.82 -13.86
C ASN A 511 -17.01 0.28 -14.94
N ASP A 512 -16.18 0.22 -15.99
CA ASP A 512 -16.20 1.21 -17.07
C ASP A 512 -16.25 0.58 -18.46
N ILE A 513 -15.11 0.08 -18.96
CA ILE A 513 -14.95 -0.30 -20.37
C ILE A 513 -13.99 -1.49 -20.53
N MET A 514 -14.25 -2.33 -21.52
CA MET A 514 -13.39 -3.42 -21.93
C MET A 514 -13.02 -3.23 -23.40
N ILE A 515 -11.73 -3.23 -23.73
CA ILE A 515 -11.24 -3.15 -25.10
C ILE A 515 -10.90 -4.57 -25.56
N LEU A 516 -11.35 -4.92 -26.76
CA LEU A 516 -11.12 -6.22 -27.38
C LEU A 516 -10.56 -6.03 -28.78
N GLN A 517 -9.76 -7.01 -29.21
CA GLN A 517 -9.40 -7.18 -30.61
C GLN A 517 -10.19 -8.33 -31.22
N ASN A 518 -10.56 -8.19 -32.50
CA ASN A 518 -11.07 -9.29 -33.31
C ASN A 518 -10.03 -9.60 -34.40
N GLY A 519 -9.26 -10.68 -34.20
CA GLY A 519 -8.10 -11.01 -35.02
C GLY A 519 -6.87 -11.33 -34.17
N THR A 520 -5.72 -11.44 -34.83
CA THR A 520 -4.43 -11.73 -34.18
C THR A 520 -3.63 -10.49 -33.83
N LEU A 521 -4.11 -9.29 -34.21
CA LEU A 521 -3.41 -8.02 -33.99
C LEU A 521 -4.26 -7.05 -33.15
N PRO A 522 -3.62 -6.22 -32.30
CA PRO A 522 -2.18 -6.20 -32.00
C PRO A 522 -1.72 -7.52 -31.38
N SER A 523 -0.43 -7.85 -31.52
CA SER A 523 0.10 -9.00 -30.79
C SER A 523 0.02 -8.69 -29.29
N GLN A 524 -0.51 -9.66 -28.53
CA GLN A 524 -0.47 -9.70 -27.06
C GLN A 524 0.64 -10.63 -26.56
N GLY A 525 1.60 -10.96 -27.42
CA GLY A 525 2.88 -11.45 -26.98
C GLY A 525 3.02 -12.96 -26.97
N ALA A 526 2.28 -13.63 -27.84
CA ALA A 526 2.42 -15.07 -28.02
C ALA A 526 3.75 -15.44 -28.74
N THR A 527 4.43 -14.48 -29.37
CA THR A 527 5.67 -14.67 -30.12
C THR A 527 6.74 -13.72 -29.59
N PHE A 528 7.93 -14.24 -29.25
CA PHE A 528 9.06 -13.50 -28.66
C PHE A 528 9.42 -12.16 -29.35
N MET A 529 9.10 -12.05 -30.64
CA MET A 529 9.38 -10.89 -31.49
C MET A 529 8.13 -10.12 -31.94
N GLY A 530 6.94 -10.47 -31.45
CA GLY A 530 5.66 -9.96 -31.94
C GLY A 530 5.25 -10.59 -33.28
N GLN A 531 4.16 -10.06 -33.85
CA GLN A 531 3.62 -10.50 -35.14
C GLN A 531 3.63 -9.31 -36.11
N LEU A 532 4.20 -9.52 -37.31
CA LEU A 532 4.17 -8.54 -38.39
C LEU A 532 2.72 -8.23 -38.79
N SER A 533 2.44 -6.96 -39.05
CA SER A 533 1.12 -6.51 -39.46
C SER A 533 1.06 -6.29 -40.97
N SER A 534 0.39 -7.21 -41.68
CA SER A 534 0.21 -7.15 -43.14
C SER A 534 -1.26 -7.12 -43.59
N ALA A 535 -2.20 -7.17 -42.65
CA ALA A 535 -3.64 -7.17 -42.92
C ALA A 535 -4.40 -6.26 -41.96
N PRO A 536 -5.56 -5.71 -42.36
CA PRO A 536 -6.38 -4.90 -41.48
C PRO A 536 -6.82 -5.67 -40.23
N TYR A 537 -6.89 -4.98 -39.10
CA TYR A 537 -7.27 -5.55 -37.80
C TYR A 537 -8.28 -4.65 -37.10
N THR A 538 -9.07 -5.22 -36.19
CA THR A 538 -10.23 -4.53 -35.61
C THR A 538 -10.16 -4.51 -34.10
N TYR A 539 -10.35 -3.32 -33.53
CA TYR A 539 -10.70 -3.17 -32.12
C TYR A 539 -12.17 -2.86 -31.95
N PHE A 540 -12.69 -3.21 -30.77
CA PHE A 540 -13.98 -2.75 -30.32
C PHE A 540 -13.99 -2.60 -28.82
N ALA A 541 -14.84 -1.71 -28.32
CA ALA A 541 -15.08 -1.54 -26.90
C ALA A 541 -16.41 -2.17 -26.49
N VAL A 542 -16.45 -2.70 -25.28
CA VAL A 542 -17.63 -3.25 -24.63
C VAL A 542 -17.88 -2.54 -23.31
N ASN A 543 -19.15 -2.24 -23.05
CA ASN A 543 -19.59 -1.57 -21.84
C ASN A 543 -19.49 -2.49 -20.62
N LEU A 544 -18.83 -2.01 -19.56
CA LEU A 544 -18.84 -2.60 -18.22
C LEU A 544 -19.59 -1.75 -17.19
N ASN A 545 -20.06 -0.56 -17.58
CA ASN A 545 -20.74 0.38 -16.71
C ASN A 545 -22.26 0.29 -16.87
N PRO A 546 -23.03 -0.15 -15.86
CA PRO A 546 -24.48 -0.24 -15.97
C PRO A 546 -25.16 1.12 -16.17
N ALA A 547 -24.53 2.23 -15.77
CA ALA A 547 -25.05 3.58 -16.00
C ALA A 547 -24.90 4.04 -17.47
N LYS A 548 -24.05 3.40 -18.27
CA LYS A 548 -23.85 3.69 -19.70
C LYS A 548 -24.69 2.79 -20.62
N GLY A 549 -25.56 1.95 -20.05
CA GLY A 549 -26.41 1.02 -20.78
C GLY A 549 -26.20 -0.42 -20.33
N GLN A 550 -26.67 -1.37 -21.15
CA GLN A 550 -26.55 -2.79 -20.82
C GLN A 550 -25.08 -3.22 -20.76
N ILE A 551 -24.67 -3.87 -19.67
CA ILE A 551 -23.33 -4.47 -19.57
C ILE A 551 -23.19 -5.55 -20.66
N GLY A 552 -22.05 -5.55 -21.35
CA GLY A 552 -21.76 -6.48 -22.43
C GLY A 552 -22.15 -5.99 -23.83
N SER A 553 -22.77 -4.82 -23.98
CA SER A 553 -23.02 -4.21 -25.29
C SER A 553 -21.76 -3.62 -25.90
N ILE A 554 -21.60 -3.72 -27.22
CA ILE A 554 -20.53 -3.05 -27.97
C ILE A 554 -20.81 -1.54 -27.98
N LEU A 555 -19.82 -0.73 -27.60
CA LEU A 555 -19.88 0.74 -27.63
C LEU A 555 -19.44 1.30 -28.99
N TRP A 556 -18.34 0.77 -29.53
CA TRP A 556 -17.82 1.10 -30.86
C TRP A 556 -17.01 -0.05 -31.41
N MET A 557 -16.82 -0.09 -32.73
CA MET A 557 -15.96 -1.04 -33.44
C MET A 557 -15.26 -0.31 -34.58
N ARG A 558 -13.95 -0.49 -34.72
CA ARG A 558 -13.14 0.14 -35.77
C ARG A 558 -12.08 -0.81 -36.32
N THR A 559 -11.93 -0.77 -37.64
CA THR A 559 -10.90 -1.49 -38.38
C THR A 559 -9.82 -0.51 -38.81
N TYR A 560 -8.56 -0.90 -38.63
CA TYR A 560 -7.38 -0.12 -38.96
C TYR A 560 -6.60 -0.82 -40.06
N ASP A 561 -6.03 -0.03 -40.96
CA ASP A 561 -5.06 -0.53 -41.93
C ASP A 561 -3.73 -0.86 -41.22
N PRO A 562 -3.00 -1.87 -41.70
CA PRO A 562 -1.67 -2.18 -41.16
C PRO A 562 -0.72 -0.98 -41.37
N PRO A 563 0.21 -0.73 -40.42
CA PRO A 563 1.29 0.23 -40.64
C PRO A 563 2.15 -0.17 -41.86
N PRO A 564 2.82 0.80 -42.51
CA PRO A 564 3.67 0.51 -43.66
C PRO A 564 4.85 -0.42 -43.30
N ASN A 565 5.46 -1.02 -44.32
CA ASN A 565 6.67 -1.87 -44.20
C ASN A 565 6.52 -3.10 -43.30
N ASP A 566 5.31 -3.64 -43.19
CA ASP A 566 4.99 -4.84 -42.37
C ASP A 566 5.42 -4.70 -40.90
N ALA A 567 5.38 -3.48 -40.33
CA ALA A 567 5.82 -3.25 -38.96
C ALA A 567 5.06 -4.14 -37.95
N THR A 568 5.77 -4.58 -36.92
CA THR A 568 5.23 -5.35 -35.80
C THR A 568 4.39 -4.43 -34.93
N VAL A 569 3.11 -4.78 -34.76
CA VAL A 569 2.16 -4.05 -33.92
C VAL A 569 1.94 -4.79 -32.60
N LEU A 570 2.28 -4.12 -31.51
CA LEU A 570 2.19 -4.64 -30.15
C LEU A 570 1.26 -3.77 -29.32
N LEU A 571 0.47 -4.37 -28.43
CA LEU A 571 -0.25 -3.59 -27.44
C LEU A 571 0.77 -2.99 -26.46
N ALA A 572 0.76 -1.67 -26.28
CA ALA A 572 1.58 -0.98 -25.29
C ALA A 572 0.85 -0.83 -23.95
N GLY A 573 -0.46 -0.63 -23.95
CA GLY A 573 -1.25 -0.55 -22.73
C GLY A 573 -2.30 0.54 -22.79
N PHE A 574 -2.68 1.05 -21.61
CA PHE A 574 -3.87 1.88 -21.42
C PHE A 574 -3.58 2.98 -20.39
N ASP A 575 -4.00 4.22 -20.67
CA ASP A 575 -4.07 5.31 -19.71
C ASP A 575 -5.54 5.66 -19.38
N PRO A 576 -6.02 5.45 -18.15
CA PRO A 576 -7.40 5.61 -17.74
C PRO A 576 -7.64 7.08 -17.36
N VAL A 577 -6.57 7.85 -17.10
CA VAL A 577 -6.63 9.27 -16.79
C VAL A 577 -7.06 10.05 -18.03
N ASN A 578 -6.34 9.90 -19.15
CA ASN A 578 -6.71 10.54 -20.42
C ASN A 578 -7.55 9.67 -21.34
N ARG A 579 -7.88 8.44 -20.92
CA ARG A 579 -8.71 7.47 -21.67
C ARG A 579 -8.13 7.14 -23.05
N VAL A 580 -6.84 6.81 -23.10
CA VAL A 580 -6.11 6.46 -24.31
C VAL A 580 -5.55 5.04 -24.24
N PHE A 581 -5.78 4.21 -25.26
CA PHE A 581 -5.05 2.95 -25.43
C PHE A 581 -3.95 3.13 -26.46
N VAL A 582 -2.85 2.42 -26.30
CA VAL A 582 -1.61 2.69 -27.05
C VAL A 582 -1.06 1.41 -27.68
N GLU A 583 -0.59 1.55 -28.90
CA GLU A 583 0.20 0.56 -29.62
C GLU A 583 1.67 0.95 -29.66
N ASN A 584 2.52 -0.06 -29.75
CA ASN A 584 3.95 0.05 -29.99
C ASN A 584 4.27 -0.50 -31.39
N LEU A 585 4.82 0.36 -32.24
CA LEU A 585 5.34 0.03 -33.56
C LEU A 585 6.85 -0.20 -33.44
N ARG A 586 7.24 -1.47 -33.38
CA ARG A 586 8.57 -1.88 -32.96
C ARG A 586 9.69 -1.37 -33.87
N GLU A 587 9.59 -1.67 -35.17
CA GLU A 587 10.62 -1.33 -36.16
C GLU A 587 10.68 0.18 -36.43
N GLU A 588 9.61 0.92 -36.10
CA GLU A 588 9.58 2.37 -36.21
C GLU A 588 10.03 3.08 -34.92
N GLN A 589 10.25 2.35 -33.82
CA GLN A 589 10.46 2.86 -32.45
C GLN A 589 9.48 3.98 -32.06
N ARG A 590 8.18 3.73 -32.26
CA ARG A 590 7.11 4.71 -32.01
C ARG A 590 5.94 4.11 -31.26
N PHE A 591 5.20 4.99 -30.60
CA PHE A 591 3.91 4.69 -30.01
C PHE A 591 2.78 5.36 -30.79
N VAL A 592 1.62 4.72 -30.84
CA VAL A 592 0.40 5.24 -31.46
C VAL A 592 -0.74 5.22 -30.45
N GLY A 593 -1.33 6.37 -30.17
CA GLY A 593 -2.44 6.50 -29.22
C GLY A 593 -3.79 6.57 -29.89
N TYR A 594 -4.78 5.94 -29.27
CA TYR A 594 -6.17 5.89 -29.72
C TYR A 594 -7.12 6.19 -28.56
N SER A 595 -8.22 6.88 -28.84
CA SER A 595 -9.27 7.15 -27.85
C SER A 595 -9.96 5.87 -27.42
N MET A 596 -10.04 5.59 -26.11
CA MET A 596 -10.82 4.46 -25.58
C MET A 596 -12.34 4.63 -25.80
N ASP A 597 -12.82 5.86 -25.89
CA ASP A 597 -14.25 6.15 -25.99
C ASP A 597 -14.78 6.06 -27.41
N THR A 598 -13.92 6.23 -28.42
CA THR A 598 -14.33 6.29 -29.82
C THR A 598 -13.57 5.36 -30.74
N GLY A 599 -12.38 4.88 -30.35
CA GLY A 599 -11.42 4.19 -31.22
C GLY A 599 -10.68 5.12 -32.20
N GLU A 600 -10.82 6.44 -32.13
CA GLU A 600 -10.12 7.31 -33.09
C GLU A 600 -8.63 7.38 -32.78
N LYS A 601 -7.79 7.27 -33.82
CA LYS A 601 -6.36 7.53 -33.71
C LYS A 601 -6.16 9.00 -33.34
N LEU A 602 -5.42 9.23 -32.26
CA LEU A 602 -5.15 10.56 -31.70
C LEU A 602 -3.77 11.08 -32.14
N TRP A 603 -2.74 10.25 -32.01
CA TRP A 603 -1.36 10.68 -32.21
C TRP A 603 -0.43 9.52 -32.56
N THR A 604 0.75 9.87 -33.07
CA THR A 604 1.92 8.99 -33.20
C THR A 604 3.12 9.75 -32.67
N THR A 605 3.95 9.15 -31.81
CA THR A 605 5.11 9.85 -31.25
C THR A 605 6.10 10.24 -32.35
N ALA A 606 6.75 11.38 -32.15
CA ALA A 606 7.81 11.88 -33.03
C ALA A 606 8.79 12.78 -32.23
N PRO A 607 10.10 12.71 -32.51
CA PRO A 607 10.79 11.75 -33.40
C PRO A 607 10.75 10.30 -32.87
N PRO A 608 11.15 9.28 -33.68
CA PRO A 608 11.39 7.92 -33.19
C PRO A 608 12.40 7.91 -32.03
N GLN A 609 12.31 6.89 -31.17
CA GLN A 609 13.43 6.58 -30.27
C GLN A 609 14.63 6.00 -31.05
N PRO A 610 15.87 6.06 -30.52
CA PRO A 610 17.06 5.54 -31.17
C PRO A 610 17.00 4.07 -31.58
N ASP A 611 17.82 3.71 -32.57
CA ASP A 611 17.83 2.38 -33.17
C ASP A 611 18.01 1.24 -32.15
N MET A 612 18.85 1.44 -31.14
CA MET A 612 19.12 0.45 -30.08
C MET A 612 17.91 0.15 -29.21
N ASP A 613 16.91 1.03 -29.15
CA ASP A 613 15.66 0.77 -28.43
C ASP A 613 14.81 -0.30 -29.12
N TYR A 614 15.17 -0.72 -30.34
CA TYR A 614 14.65 -1.96 -30.94
C TYR A 614 14.80 -3.17 -30.00
N TYR A 615 15.85 -3.19 -29.18
CA TYR A 615 15.94 -4.06 -28.01
C TYR A 615 15.29 -3.31 -26.86
N GLY A 616 13.96 -3.39 -26.81
CA GLY A 616 13.23 -2.53 -25.89
C GLY A 616 13.11 -3.08 -24.48
N SER A 617 13.50 -4.34 -24.24
CA SER A 617 13.28 -5.04 -22.99
C SER A 617 14.35 -6.15 -22.83
N GLN A 618 14.66 -6.59 -21.61
CA GLN A 618 15.69 -7.62 -21.39
C GLN A 618 15.33 -8.99 -21.96
N ALA A 619 14.03 -9.29 -22.14
CA ALA A 619 13.54 -10.59 -22.63
C ALA A 619 12.75 -10.58 -23.94
N SER A 620 12.30 -9.43 -24.44
CA SER A 620 11.60 -9.30 -25.72
C SER A 620 11.98 -8.01 -26.44
N GLY A 621 11.79 -7.96 -27.76
CA GLY A 621 12.18 -6.80 -28.56
C GLY A 621 11.18 -5.64 -28.62
N SER A 622 10.31 -5.47 -27.62
CA SER A 622 9.34 -4.37 -27.61
C SER A 622 9.81 -3.21 -26.74
N LEU A 623 9.59 -1.95 -27.16
CA LEU A 623 9.81 -0.78 -26.30
C LEU A 623 9.14 -0.98 -24.93
N THR A 624 9.94 -1.20 -23.89
CA THR A 624 9.43 -1.29 -22.53
C THR A 624 8.76 0.02 -22.17
N ASN A 625 7.58 -0.09 -21.59
CA ASN A 625 6.78 1.06 -21.23
C ASN A 625 5.87 0.78 -20.04
N THR A 626 5.45 1.85 -19.38
CA THR A 626 4.48 1.81 -18.30
C THR A 626 3.69 3.12 -18.27
N PHE A 627 2.45 3.07 -17.80
CA PHE A 627 1.55 4.23 -17.73
C PHE A 627 1.41 4.68 -16.29
N ALA A 628 1.61 5.96 -16.04
CA ALA A 628 1.31 6.57 -14.74
C ALA A 628 1.01 8.06 -14.87
N TYR A 629 0.14 8.59 -14.01
CA TYR A 629 -0.13 10.04 -13.90
C TYR A 629 -0.55 10.71 -15.23
N GLY A 630 -1.25 9.99 -16.12
CA GLY A 630 -1.59 10.48 -17.45
C GLY A 630 -0.40 10.53 -18.43
N LYS A 631 0.69 9.83 -18.14
CA LYS A 631 1.94 9.82 -18.92
C LYS A 631 2.34 8.40 -19.30
N LEU A 632 3.08 8.29 -20.39
CA LEU A 632 3.70 7.07 -20.89
C LEU A 632 5.20 7.19 -20.65
N TYR A 633 5.74 6.34 -19.79
CA TYR A 633 7.17 6.24 -19.54
C TYR A 633 7.72 5.09 -20.37
N SER A 634 8.83 5.31 -21.07
CA SER A 634 9.48 4.30 -21.90
C SER A 634 10.98 4.29 -21.67
N SER A 635 11.56 3.09 -21.67
CA SER A 635 12.99 2.88 -21.40
C SER A 635 13.47 1.64 -22.14
N ALA A 636 14.71 1.60 -22.61
CA ALA A 636 15.22 0.49 -23.42
C ALA A 636 16.76 0.48 -23.50
N TYR A 637 17.33 -0.36 -24.37
CA TYR A 637 18.78 -0.57 -24.47
C TYR A 637 19.58 0.63 -24.99
N ALA A 638 18.98 1.65 -25.62
CA ALA A 638 19.69 2.89 -25.91
C ALA A 638 20.00 3.69 -24.64
N GLY A 639 19.50 3.27 -23.47
CA GLY A 639 19.81 3.85 -22.17
C GLY A 639 19.20 5.23 -21.96
N ILE A 640 18.19 5.61 -22.75
CA ILE A 640 17.44 6.85 -22.61
C ILE A 640 16.04 6.52 -22.12
N VAL A 641 15.59 7.22 -21.10
CA VAL A 641 14.23 7.14 -20.57
C VAL A 641 13.44 8.32 -21.11
N TYR A 642 12.22 8.05 -21.57
CA TYR A 642 11.31 9.03 -22.16
C TYR A 642 10.05 9.14 -21.32
N CYS A 643 9.54 10.35 -21.20
CA CYS A 643 8.21 10.61 -20.69
C CYS A 643 7.38 11.31 -21.76
N TYR A 644 6.28 10.70 -22.17
CA TYR A 644 5.33 11.28 -23.11
C TYR A 644 4.02 11.64 -22.40
N ASP A 645 3.41 12.74 -22.82
CA ASP A 645 2.01 13.04 -22.48
C ASP A 645 1.09 12.11 -23.27
N THR A 646 0.30 11.28 -22.60
CA THR A 646 -0.56 10.29 -23.29
C THR A 646 -1.75 10.92 -24.00
N LYS A 647 -2.11 12.15 -23.65
CA LYS A 647 -3.18 12.88 -24.33
C LYS A 647 -2.76 13.33 -25.74
N THR A 648 -1.50 13.72 -25.91
CA THR A 648 -0.99 14.33 -27.15
C THR A 648 0.10 13.54 -27.87
N GLY A 649 0.78 12.60 -27.21
CA GLY A 649 1.95 11.89 -27.73
C GLY A 649 3.25 12.71 -27.72
N ASN A 650 3.24 13.91 -27.13
CA ASN A 650 4.40 14.78 -27.07
C ASN A 650 5.39 14.34 -25.99
N THR A 651 6.69 14.39 -26.31
CA THR A 651 7.76 14.20 -25.31
C THR A 651 7.77 15.37 -24.33
N LEU A 652 7.69 15.07 -23.03
CA LEU A 652 7.75 16.04 -21.94
C LEU A 652 9.20 16.23 -21.45
N TRP A 653 9.92 15.12 -21.28
CA TRP A 653 11.34 15.12 -20.90
C TRP A 653 12.02 13.80 -21.29
N THR A 654 13.36 13.82 -21.29
CA THR A 654 14.20 12.63 -21.42
C THR A 654 15.25 12.58 -20.30
N TYR A 655 15.65 11.36 -19.92
CA TYR A 655 16.73 11.10 -18.98
C TYR A 655 17.77 10.15 -19.59
N GLY A 656 19.06 10.38 -19.33
CA GLY A 656 20.21 9.61 -19.82
C GLY A 656 21.07 10.34 -20.86
N ASN A 657 20.55 11.42 -21.45
CA ASN A 657 21.17 12.16 -22.57
C ASN A 657 21.30 13.68 -22.32
N GLY A 658 21.09 14.16 -21.09
CA GLY A 658 21.05 15.59 -20.75
C GLY A 658 22.34 16.20 -20.17
N GLY A 659 23.35 15.40 -19.83
CA GLY A 659 24.61 15.86 -19.21
C GLY A 659 24.70 15.54 -17.71
N PRO A 660 25.54 16.23 -16.91
CA PRO A 660 25.66 15.96 -15.47
C PRO A 660 24.30 16.00 -14.75
N GLY A 661 23.97 14.96 -13.96
CA GLY A 661 22.66 14.79 -13.31
C GLY A 661 21.53 14.30 -14.24
N ASN A 662 21.84 13.99 -15.50
CA ASN A 662 20.97 13.39 -16.49
C ASN A 662 21.84 12.58 -17.47
N ASN A 663 22.46 11.51 -16.96
CA ASN A 663 23.48 10.78 -17.71
C ASN A 663 23.44 9.27 -17.47
N THR A 664 23.40 8.53 -18.56
CA THR A 664 23.59 7.07 -18.58
C THR A 664 24.75 6.66 -19.47
N ASN A 665 25.58 7.60 -19.93
CA ASN A 665 26.76 7.32 -20.75
C ASN A 665 27.69 6.33 -20.03
N SER A 666 27.99 5.22 -20.71
CA SER A 666 28.79 4.13 -20.16
C SER A 666 30.27 4.22 -20.53
N GLY A 667 30.66 5.21 -21.35
CA GLY A 667 31.96 5.28 -21.98
C GLY A 667 32.20 4.06 -22.88
N PHE A 668 33.02 3.13 -22.39
CA PHE A 668 33.31 1.86 -23.08
C PHE A 668 32.77 0.63 -22.34
N GLN A 669 31.92 0.81 -21.31
CA GLN A 669 31.38 -0.31 -20.55
C GLN A 669 30.23 -1.02 -21.28
N ALA A 670 29.43 -0.30 -22.05
CA ALA A 670 28.38 -0.83 -22.91
C ALA A 670 28.43 -0.13 -24.30
N PRO A 671 27.71 -0.64 -25.33
CA PRO A 671 27.56 0.04 -26.61
C PRO A 671 26.80 1.39 -26.50
N GLY A 672 27.49 2.44 -26.03
CA GLY A 672 26.95 3.78 -25.85
C GLY A 672 26.55 4.05 -24.39
N HIS A 673 25.25 4.12 -24.12
CA HIS A 673 24.72 4.29 -22.77
C HIS A 673 24.55 2.93 -22.06
N TYR A 674 24.51 2.93 -20.73
CA TYR A 674 24.08 1.74 -19.99
C TYR A 674 22.61 1.44 -20.34
N PRO A 675 22.27 0.20 -20.68
CA PRO A 675 20.87 -0.20 -20.79
C PRO A 675 20.16 0.12 -19.47
N THR A 676 19.09 0.91 -19.55
CA THR A 676 18.44 1.50 -18.37
C THR A 676 16.95 1.20 -18.45
N PHE A 677 16.40 0.61 -17.40
CA PHE A 677 15.02 0.13 -17.37
C PHE A 677 14.28 0.65 -16.15
N ILE A 678 13.02 1.00 -16.35
CA ILE A 678 12.12 1.36 -15.26
C ILE A 678 11.71 0.09 -14.50
N ASN A 679 11.69 0.13 -13.17
CA ASN A 679 11.36 -1.03 -12.33
C ASN A 679 10.28 -0.75 -11.28
N GLY A 680 10.01 0.52 -10.99
CA GLY A 680 8.92 0.94 -10.14
C GLY A 680 8.51 2.38 -10.42
N ILE A 681 7.24 2.69 -10.24
CA ILE A 681 6.73 4.06 -10.26
C ILE A 681 5.76 4.23 -9.09
N GLY A 682 5.98 5.24 -8.28
CA GLY A 682 5.15 5.54 -7.10
C GLY A 682 5.59 6.86 -6.46
N ASN A 683 4.68 7.54 -5.76
CA ASN A 683 4.93 8.82 -5.09
C ASN A 683 5.65 9.87 -5.96
N ASP A 684 5.19 10.05 -7.21
CA ASP A 684 5.80 10.95 -8.20
C ASP A 684 7.28 10.67 -8.53
N ILE A 685 7.74 9.43 -8.34
CA ILE A 685 9.10 8.98 -8.64
C ILE A 685 9.08 7.80 -9.60
N VAL A 686 10.03 7.79 -10.54
CA VAL A 686 10.35 6.67 -11.43
C VAL A 686 11.68 6.07 -10.97
N TYR A 687 11.66 4.79 -10.62
CA TYR A 687 12.84 4.04 -10.21
C TYR A 687 13.41 3.30 -11.41
N LEU A 688 14.70 3.53 -11.65
CA LEU A 688 15.43 2.99 -12.79
C LEU A 688 16.57 2.09 -12.32
N ILE A 689 16.89 1.08 -13.10
CA ILE A 689 18.05 0.22 -12.89
C ILE A 689 18.89 0.14 -14.16
N THR A 690 20.13 -0.29 -14.01
CA THR A 690 20.95 -0.80 -15.11
C THR A 690 20.95 -2.32 -15.08
N SER A 691 20.64 -2.94 -16.21
CA SER A 691 20.57 -4.40 -16.34
C SER A 691 20.78 -4.84 -17.79
N GLU A 692 20.98 -6.12 -18.04
CA GLU A 692 21.16 -6.70 -19.38
C GLU A 692 20.67 -8.15 -19.38
N HIS A 693 20.21 -8.63 -20.55
CA HIS A 693 19.85 -10.03 -20.77
C HIS A 693 20.91 -11.00 -20.23
N THR A 694 22.14 -10.94 -20.77
CA THR A 694 23.30 -11.72 -20.29
C THR A 694 24.51 -10.79 -20.27
N VAL A 695 24.98 -10.42 -19.09
CA VAL A 695 26.17 -9.57 -18.95
C VAL A 695 27.45 -10.40 -19.00
N GLU A 696 28.45 -9.90 -19.71
CA GLU A 696 29.78 -10.49 -19.70
C GLU A 696 30.51 -10.14 -18.38
N THR A 697 31.33 -11.06 -17.88
CA THR A 697 32.21 -10.76 -16.75
C THR A 697 33.52 -10.13 -17.25
N PRO A 698 34.01 -9.06 -16.61
CA PRO A 698 33.46 -8.40 -15.42
C PRO A 698 32.17 -7.62 -15.74
N VAL A 699 31.17 -7.72 -14.85
CA VAL A 699 29.92 -6.96 -14.93
C VAL A 699 30.23 -5.47 -15.09
N PHE A 700 29.43 -4.77 -15.91
CA PHE A 700 29.54 -3.34 -16.18
C PHE A 700 29.96 -2.55 -14.94
N LYS A 701 31.10 -1.87 -14.99
CA LYS A 701 31.51 -0.96 -13.90
C LYS A 701 30.68 0.30 -13.97
N GLY A 702 30.24 0.84 -12.83
CA GLY A 702 29.51 2.11 -12.79
C GLY A 702 28.01 2.00 -13.12
N ALA A 703 27.46 0.79 -13.15
CA ALA A 703 26.02 0.58 -13.15
C ALA A 703 25.39 1.17 -11.88
N MET A 704 24.19 1.73 -12.02
CA MET A 704 23.46 2.35 -10.92
C MET A 704 22.00 1.91 -10.87
N THR A 705 21.45 1.91 -9.68
CA THR A 705 20.01 2.10 -9.43
C THR A 705 19.76 3.59 -9.20
N ARG A 706 18.62 4.11 -9.64
CA ARG A 706 18.32 5.55 -9.67
C ARG A 706 16.87 5.81 -9.31
N ALA A 707 16.61 6.99 -8.74
CA ALA A 707 15.29 7.58 -8.65
C ALA A 707 15.28 8.91 -9.39
N ILE A 708 14.27 9.11 -10.23
CA ILE A 708 14.06 10.37 -10.94
C ILE A 708 12.63 10.87 -10.71
N ASN A 709 12.45 12.18 -10.70
CA ASN A 709 11.14 12.79 -10.57
C ASN A 709 10.26 12.46 -11.78
N ALA A 710 9.07 11.90 -11.55
CA ALA A 710 8.16 11.43 -12.61
C ALA A 710 7.57 12.56 -13.46
N THR A 711 7.57 13.80 -12.95
CA THR A 711 7.04 14.98 -13.65
C THR A 711 8.12 15.72 -14.43
N THR A 712 9.34 15.84 -13.90
CA THR A 712 10.39 16.68 -14.49
C THR A 712 11.55 15.91 -15.11
N GLY A 713 11.72 14.62 -14.78
CA GLY A 713 12.87 13.83 -15.18
C GLY A 713 14.16 14.16 -14.41
N ALA A 714 14.09 15.00 -13.37
CA ALA A 714 15.25 15.36 -12.57
C ALA A 714 15.71 14.19 -11.69
N GLU A 715 17.02 13.96 -11.62
CA GLU A 715 17.61 12.96 -10.72
C GLU A 715 17.39 13.35 -9.25
N ILE A 716 16.92 12.39 -8.46
CA ILE A 716 16.71 12.54 -7.01
C ILE A 716 17.89 11.90 -6.27
N TRP A 717 18.18 10.64 -6.60
CA TRP A 717 19.33 9.92 -6.06
C TRP A 717 19.80 8.83 -7.00
N THR A 718 21.05 8.42 -6.83
CA THR A 718 21.64 7.24 -7.46
C THR A 718 22.39 6.40 -6.44
N LEU A 719 22.55 5.11 -6.69
CA LEU A 719 23.36 4.21 -5.86
C LEU A 719 23.99 3.14 -6.75
N SER A 720 25.28 2.83 -6.55
CA SER A 720 25.98 1.87 -7.39
C SER A 720 25.36 0.50 -7.26
N SER A 721 24.86 -0.03 -8.37
CA SER A 721 24.24 -1.33 -8.39
C SER A 721 24.07 -1.79 -9.83
N TYR A 722 24.40 -3.04 -10.08
CA TYR A 722 23.91 -3.77 -11.24
C TYR A 722 22.79 -4.66 -10.74
N VAL A 723 21.60 -4.53 -11.31
CA VAL A 723 20.42 -5.29 -10.88
C VAL A 723 20.15 -6.36 -11.92
N THR A 724 20.32 -7.62 -11.53
CA THR A 724 20.04 -8.73 -12.44
C THR A 724 18.55 -8.94 -12.60
N GLU A 725 18.08 -8.76 -13.83
CA GLU A 725 16.74 -9.17 -14.23
C GLU A 725 16.68 -9.67 -15.67
N PHE A 726 15.62 -10.42 -15.97
CA PHE A 726 15.33 -10.88 -17.33
C PHE A 726 13.83 -10.90 -17.59
N THR A 727 13.07 -11.79 -16.96
CA THR A 727 11.60 -11.91 -17.13
C THR A 727 10.82 -11.66 -15.85
N THR A 728 11.49 -11.58 -14.71
CA THR A 728 10.87 -11.35 -13.40
C THR A 728 11.59 -10.22 -12.69
N ALA A 729 10.83 -9.30 -12.11
CA ALA A 729 11.37 -8.13 -11.43
C ALA A 729 12.13 -8.53 -10.15
N SER A 730 13.26 -7.87 -9.95
CA SER A 730 14.12 -7.99 -8.76
C SER A 730 14.05 -6.74 -7.90
N PHE A 731 12.95 -5.98 -7.96
CA PHE A 731 12.77 -4.66 -7.36
C PHE A 731 11.36 -4.50 -6.78
N ALA A 732 11.22 -3.80 -5.65
CA ALA A 732 9.93 -3.41 -5.07
C ALA A 732 10.04 -2.09 -4.30
N ILE A 733 8.93 -1.33 -4.23
CA ILE A 733 8.80 -0.11 -3.42
C ILE A 733 7.56 -0.17 -2.52
N ALA A 734 7.71 0.21 -1.26
CA ALA A 734 6.59 0.45 -0.36
C ALA A 734 7.06 1.13 0.94
N ASP A 735 6.14 1.79 1.65
CA ASP A 735 6.38 2.38 2.98
C ASP A 735 7.51 3.44 3.02
N GLY A 736 7.86 4.03 1.88
CA GLY A 736 9.02 4.93 1.76
C GLY A 736 10.35 4.19 1.66
N PHE A 737 10.34 2.90 1.32
CA PHE A 737 11.52 2.05 1.11
C PHE A 737 11.53 1.46 -0.31
N ALA A 738 12.73 1.20 -0.82
CA ALA A 738 12.95 0.43 -2.04
C ALA A 738 13.88 -0.74 -1.71
N THR A 739 13.64 -1.89 -2.34
CA THR A 739 14.45 -3.08 -2.18
C THR A 739 14.78 -3.72 -3.52
N TRP A 740 16.02 -4.21 -3.67
CA TRP A 740 16.45 -4.92 -4.86
C TRP A 740 17.66 -5.81 -4.63
N PHE A 741 17.97 -6.65 -5.61
CA PHE A 741 19.19 -7.45 -5.64
C PHE A 741 20.34 -6.74 -6.33
N ASN A 742 21.47 -6.61 -5.64
CA ASN A 742 22.69 -6.05 -6.20
C ASN A 742 23.68 -7.17 -6.55
N SER A 743 23.95 -7.31 -7.83
CA SER A 743 24.76 -8.37 -8.40
C SER A 743 26.26 -8.17 -8.22
N TYR A 744 26.69 -6.98 -7.82
CA TYR A 744 28.10 -6.75 -7.51
C TYR A 744 28.57 -7.57 -6.31
N ASP A 745 27.69 -7.85 -5.35
CA ASP A 745 27.99 -8.58 -4.11
C ASP A 745 26.91 -9.63 -3.75
N ASN A 746 26.04 -9.97 -4.69
CA ASN A 746 24.92 -10.91 -4.56
C ASN A 746 24.09 -10.72 -3.28
N SER A 747 23.78 -9.47 -2.95
CA SER A 747 23.05 -9.11 -1.74
C SER A 747 21.76 -8.34 -2.04
N ILE A 748 20.75 -8.53 -1.19
CA ILE A 748 19.57 -7.65 -1.16
C ILE A 748 20.00 -6.32 -0.52
N TYR A 749 19.59 -5.22 -1.13
CA TYR A 749 19.73 -3.87 -0.59
C TYR A 749 18.35 -3.34 -0.26
N VAL A 750 18.22 -2.64 0.86
CA VAL A 750 17.05 -1.83 1.19
C VAL A 750 17.49 -0.41 1.48
N VAL A 751 16.85 0.57 0.81
CA VAL A 751 17.09 2.00 1.03
C VAL A 751 15.81 2.69 1.49
N GLY A 752 15.97 3.73 2.31
CA GLY A 752 14.86 4.51 2.88
C GLY A 752 15.31 5.43 4.01
N ARG A 753 14.38 6.14 4.62
CA ARG A 753 14.67 7.14 5.67
C ARG A 753 14.94 6.47 7.03
N GLY A 754 16.17 6.61 7.53
CA GLY A 754 16.66 5.93 8.74
C GLY A 754 16.55 6.76 10.03
N PRO A 755 16.49 6.12 11.21
CA PRO A 755 16.56 6.83 12.49
C PRO A 755 17.97 7.39 12.76
N SER A 756 18.06 8.45 13.56
CA SER A 756 19.33 9.06 13.97
C SER A 756 19.38 9.32 15.47
N ALA A 757 20.57 9.57 16.02
CA ALA A 757 20.75 10.02 17.39
C ALA A 757 21.77 11.15 17.52
N VAL A 758 21.36 12.25 18.17
CA VAL A 758 22.25 13.32 18.64
C VAL A 758 22.80 12.97 20.02
N THR A 759 24.06 13.33 20.28
CA THR A 759 24.60 13.49 21.63
C THR A 759 25.06 14.93 21.82
N VAL A 760 25.07 15.42 23.06
CA VAL A 760 25.62 16.73 23.41
C VAL A 760 26.31 16.68 24.76
N GLN A 761 27.45 17.36 24.86
CA GLN A 761 28.23 17.52 26.07
C GLN A 761 28.61 18.99 26.26
N ALA A 762 28.58 19.43 27.52
CA ALA A 762 29.07 20.71 27.98
C ALA A 762 29.99 20.48 29.19
N PRO A 763 30.78 21.48 29.62
CA PRO A 763 31.61 21.34 30.80
C PRO A 763 30.79 20.94 32.03
N LEU A 764 31.20 19.85 32.70
CA LEU A 764 30.54 19.37 33.93
C LEU A 764 30.84 20.29 35.14
N ALA A 765 31.98 20.97 35.13
CA ALA A 765 32.34 21.95 36.14
C ALA A 765 31.69 23.30 35.82
N ALA A 766 31.29 24.02 36.87
CA ALA A 766 30.84 25.39 36.72
C ALA A 766 31.96 26.26 36.15
N ILE A 767 31.59 27.19 35.26
CA ILE A 767 32.53 28.14 34.65
C ILE A 767 32.22 29.55 35.15
N GLU A 768 33.25 30.39 35.31
CA GLU A 768 33.04 31.78 35.70
C GLU A 768 32.34 32.57 34.58
N LEU A 769 31.41 33.46 34.96
CA LEU A 769 30.79 34.41 34.03
C LEU A 769 31.87 35.18 33.27
N GLY A 770 31.70 35.26 31.95
CA GLY A 770 32.64 35.92 31.06
C GLY A 770 33.64 34.97 30.38
N ARG A 771 33.73 33.71 30.81
CA ARG A 771 34.50 32.65 30.13
C ARG A 771 33.69 32.01 29.00
N SER A 772 34.40 31.53 27.98
CA SER A 772 33.80 30.75 26.91
C SER A 772 33.80 29.26 27.24
N ILE A 773 32.83 28.54 26.71
CA ILE A 773 32.75 27.09 26.70
C ILE A 773 32.81 26.55 25.28
N VAL A 774 33.14 25.27 25.17
CA VAL A 774 32.96 24.49 23.95
C VAL A 774 31.86 23.47 24.21
N ILE A 775 30.81 23.53 23.42
CA ILE A 775 29.75 22.52 23.39
C ILE A 775 30.10 21.56 22.27
N THR A 776 30.17 20.27 22.57
CA THR A 776 30.47 19.23 21.59
C THR A 776 29.36 18.20 21.55
N GLY A 777 29.33 17.40 20.50
CA GLY A 777 28.38 16.30 20.40
C GLY A 777 28.57 15.53 19.12
N THR A 778 27.69 14.56 18.88
CA THR A 778 27.73 13.74 17.68
C THR A 778 26.35 13.53 17.09
N VAL A 779 26.26 13.22 15.79
CA VAL A 779 25.04 12.70 15.16
C VAL A 779 25.36 11.35 14.51
N ARG A 780 24.63 10.30 14.90
CA ARG A 780 24.86 8.90 14.50
C ARG A 780 23.65 8.31 13.79
N ASP A 781 23.90 7.52 12.76
CA ASP A 781 22.90 6.67 12.12
C ASP A 781 22.59 5.47 13.03
N LEU A 782 21.29 5.20 13.21
CA LEU A 782 20.76 4.09 14.01
C LEU A 782 20.06 3.03 13.16
N SER A 783 20.18 3.10 11.84
CA SER A 783 19.59 2.14 10.91
C SER A 783 20.17 0.75 11.13
N ALA A 784 19.39 -0.31 10.87
CA ALA A 784 19.80 -1.68 11.15
C ALA A 784 21.15 -2.04 10.50
N GLY A 785 21.39 -1.52 9.29
CA GLY A 785 22.62 -1.65 8.52
C GLY A 785 23.85 -1.12 9.26
N SER A 786 23.71 -0.06 10.06
CA SER A 786 24.82 0.52 10.83
C SER A 786 25.35 -0.44 11.92
N THR A 787 24.52 -1.40 12.33
CA THR A 787 24.83 -2.39 13.38
C THR A 787 25.28 -3.74 12.84
N GLN A 788 25.29 -3.93 11.51
CA GLN A 788 25.79 -5.15 10.89
C GLN A 788 27.29 -5.33 11.16
N SER A 789 27.74 -6.58 11.21
CA SER A 789 29.09 -6.94 11.70
C SER A 789 30.23 -6.17 11.03
N GLU A 790 30.18 -5.95 9.71
CA GLU A 790 31.22 -5.18 9.01
C GLU A 790 31.17 -3.70 9.39
N GLN A 791 30.00 -3.08 9.34
CA GLN A 791 29.80 -1.66 9.62
C GLN A 791 30.15 -1.35 11.09
N ALA A 792 29.68 -2.17 12.04
CA ALA A 792 30.04 -2.05 13.45
C ALA A 792 31.56 -2.18 13.69
N ALA A 793 32.25 -3.05 12.95
CA ALA A 793 33.71 -3.20 13.04
C ALA A 793 34.48 -2.03 12.44
N ARG A 794 33.99 -1.45 11.33
CA ARG A 794 34.63 -0.30 10.65
C ARG A 794 34.36 1.03 11.34
N PHE A 795 33.21 1.16 11.98
CA PHE A 795 32.73 2.38 12.64
C PHE A 795 32.47 2.13 14.13
N GLY A 796 33.51 1.79 14.89
CA GLY A 796 33.40 1.40 16.31
C GLY A 796 32.80 2.46 17.25
N ASN A 797 32.67 3.71 16.80
CA ASN A 797 31.97 4.79 17.52
C ASN A 797 30.57 5.10 16.96
N GLY A 798 30.01 4.19 16.16
CA GLY A 798 28.77 4.36 15.42
C GLY A 798 28.97 5.08 14.08
N LEU A 799 28.13 4.76 13.10
CA LEU A 799 28.19 5.34 11.76
C LEU A 799 27.77 6.82 11.78
N PRO A 800 28.61 7.75 11.28
CA PRO A 800 28.23 9.14 11.10
C PRO A 800 27.05 9.34 10.15
N VAL A 801 26.14 10.28 10.51
CA VAL A 801 25.10 10.78 9.61
C VAL A 801 25.71 11.71 8.56
N SER A 802 25.42 11.47 7.29
CA SER A 802 25.77 12.34 6.16
C SER A 802 24.62 13.27 5.78
N SER A 803 24.93 14.41 5.17
CA SER A 803 23.94 15.18 4.41
C SER A 803 23.41 14.42 3.19
N ASP A 804 22.26 14.85 2.65
CA ASP A 804 21.72 14.28 1.42
C ASP A 804 22.67 14.45 0.22
N GLU A 805 23.43 15.56 0.17
CA GLU A 805 24.43 15.81 -0.87
C GLU A 805 25.56 14.77 -0.88
N SER A 806 25.93 14.23 0.29
CA SER A 806 26.98 13.20 0.40
C SER A 806 26.43 11.77 0.43
N MET A 807 25.10 11.58 0.43
CA MET A 807 24.49 10.30 0.75
C MET A 807 24.96 9.18 -0.16
N THR A 808 24.92 9.38 -1.48
CA THR A 808 25.28 8.36 -2.46
C THR A 808 26.72 7.85 -2.30
N ASP A 809 27.69 8.77 -2.25
CA ASP A 809 29.10 8.40 -2.12
C ASP A 809 29.41 7.84 -0.73
N TRP A 810 28.73 8.34 0.31
CA TRP A 810 28.87 7.84 1.67
C TRP A 810 28.37 6.40 1.81
N MET A 811 27.17 6.11 1.33
CA MET A 811 26.61 4.75 1.32
C MET A 811 27.46 3.78 0.50
N ALA A 812 28.00 4.23 -0.63
CA ALA A 812 28.92 3.42 -1.44
C ALA A 812 30.24 3.10 -0.70
N TYR A 813 30.77 4.03 0.10
CA TYR A 813 31.92 3.77 0.97
C TYR A 813 31.59 2.78 2.08
N VAL A 814 30.47 2.99 2.76
CA VAL A 814 30.06 2.22 3.96
C VAL A 814 29.70 0.78 3.60
N TYR A 815 28.94 0.57 2.51
CA TYR A 815 28.37 -0.75 2.18
C TYR A 815 28.99 -1.41 0.94
N GLN A 816 29.66 -0.66 0.07
CA GLN A 816 30.09 -1.17 -1.25
C GLN A 816 31.61 -1.10 -1.45
N GLN A 817 32.35 -0.91 -0.35
CA GLN A 817 33.81 -0.91 -0.33
C GLN A 817 34.44 0.07 -1.34
N LYS A 818 33.74 1.16 -1.69
CA LYS A 818 34.31 2.25 -2.48
C LYS A 818 35.34 3.03 -1.66
N PRO A 819 36.19 3.87 -2.27
CA PRO A 819 37.09 4.75 -1.53
C PRO A 819 36.34 5.73 -0.62
N LEU A 820 36.97 6.16 0.48
CA LEU A 820 36.43 7.22 1.33
C LEU A 820 36.21 8.50 0.50
N PRO A 821 35.01 9.11 0.51
CA PRO A 821 34.76 10.33 -0.24
C PRO A 821 35.63 11.47 0.28
N MET A 822 36.31 12.19 -0.61
CA MET A 822 37.13 13.36 -0.23
C MET A 822 36.28 14.57 0.18
N THR A 823 34.97 14.53 -0.07
CA THR A 823 34.03 15.65 0.05
C THR A 823 32.88 15.37 1.01
N PHE A 824 33.10 14.52 2.04
CA PHE A 824 32.05 14.24 3.03
C PHE A 824 31.52 15.54 3.66
N LYS A 825 30.21 15.73 3.57
CA LYS A 825 29.47 16.79 4.25
C LYS A 825 28.54 16.17 5.28
N GLY A 826 28.77 16.50 6.55
CA GLY A 826 27.88 16.13 7.65
C GLY A 826 26.60 16.96 7.66
N VAL A 827 25.89 16.92 8.77
CA VAL A 827 24.58 17.56 8.96
C VAL A 827 24.66 18.76 9.90
N GLU A 828 23.76 19.71 9.74
CA GLU A 828 23.64 20.85 10.62
C GLU A 828 22.92 20.48 11.92
N VAL A 829 23.46 20.93 13.04
CA VAL A 829 22.89 20.79 14.39
C VAL A 829 22.60 22.17 14.94
N SER A 830 21.33 22.40 15.28
CA SER A 830 20.87 23.62 15.93
C SER A 830 21.11 23.54 17.44
N LEU A 831 21.69 24.58 18.01
CA LEU A 831 22.00 24.67 19.44
C LEU A 831 21.12 25.74 20.08
N ASN A 832 20.30 25.31 21.04
CA ASN A 832 19.41 26.16 21.80
C ASN A 832 19.76 26.07 23.29
N VAL A 833 19.49 27.14 24.04
CA VAL A 833 19.68 27.15 25.50
C VAL A 833 18.44 27.64 26.22
N VAL A 834 18.18 27.06 27.40
CA VAL A 834 17.28 27.60 28.41
C VAL A 834 18.13 28.10 29.56
N ASP A 835 18.11 29.41 29.81
CA ASP A 835 18.91 30.03 30.87
C ASP A 835 18.24 29.96 32.26
N SER A 836 18.93 30.48 33.29
CA SER A 836 18.47 30.44 34.68
C SER A 836 17.19 31.25 34.95
N ASN A 837 16.82 32.15 34.03
CA ASN A 837 15.57 32.91 34.08
C ASN A 837 14.43 32.22 33.31
N GLY A 838 14.70 31.06 32.69
CA GLY A 838 13.74 30.33 31.86
C GLY A 838 13.62 30.85 30.42
N ASN A 839 14.54 31.71 29.96
CA ASN A 839 14.49 32.20 28.58
C ASN A 839 15.04 31.15 27.61
N TYR A 840 14.25 30.78 26.61
CA TYR A 840 14.67 29.94 25.49
C TYR A 840 15.26 30.80 24.36
N ARG A 841 16.46 30.48 23.89
CA ARG A 841 17.04 31.11 22.69
C ARG A 841 17.96 30.18 21.91
N ASN A 842 18.00 30.38 20.59
CA ASN A 842 19.01 29.79 19.73
C ASN A 842 20.34 30.52 19.94
N ILE A 843 21.43 29.77 20.12
CA ILE A 843 22.77 30.33 20.27
C ILE A 843 23.61 30.17 19.00
N GLY A 844 23.23 29.28 18.09
CA GLY A 844 23.85 29.10 16.79
C GLY A 844 23.63 27.70 16.21
N THR A 845 24.37 27.39 15.14
CA THR A 845 24.40 26.08 14.49
C THR A 845 25.84 25.58 14.36
N ALA A 846 26.01 24.26 14.29
CA ALA A 846 27.29 23.61 14.01
C ALA A 846 27.09 22.43 13.06
N THR A 847 27.99 22.26 12.09
CA THR A 847 27.93 21.13 11.15
C THR A 847 28.80 19.97 11.65
N THR A 848 28.32 18.73 11.52
CA THR A 848 29.14 17.56 11.84
C THR A 848 30.26 17.33 10.83
N ASP A 849 31.39 16.81 11.30
CA ASP A 849 32.50 16.34 10.46
C ASP A 849 32.33 14.88 10.03
N ALA A 850 33.32 14.33 9.31
CA ALA A 850 33.33 12.93 8.86
C ALA A 850 33.38 11.89 9.99
N SER A 851 33.67 12.31 11.22
CA SER A 851 33.54 11.45 12.41
C SER A 851 32.14 11.52 13.02
N GLY A 852 31.25 12.35 12.48
CA GLY A 852 29.91 12.63 13.00
C GLY A 852 29.90 13.62 14.15
N MET A 853 31.03 14.28 14.46
CA MET A 853 31.17 15.18 15.61
C MET A 853 30.91 16.62 15.21
N PHE A 854 30.23 17.39 16.07
CA PHE A 854 30.13 18.85 15.98
C PHE A 854 30.77 19.51 17.21
N SER A 855 31.19 20.76 17.03
CA SER A 855 31.75 21.59 18.10
C SER A 855 31.32 23.03 17.92
N TYR A 856 30.93 23.69 19.00
CA TYR A 856 30.44 25.07 19.00
C TYR A 856 31.03 25.85 20.17
N HIS A 857 31.73 26.94 19.86
CA HIS A 857 32.32 27.82 20.86
C HIS A 857 31.34 28.93 21.22
N TRP A 858 30.97 29.02 22.49
CA TRP A 858 29.96 29.97 22.96
C TRP A 858 30.35 30.59 24.30
N LYS A 859 29.90 31.83 24.54
CA LYS A 859 30.14 32.57 25.78
C LYS A 859 28.79 32.88 26.45
N PRO A 860 28.51 32.32 27.62
CA PRO A 860 27.33 32.68 28.41
C PRO A 860 27.37 34.14 28.87
N ASP A 861 26.18 34.72 29.03
CA ASP A 861 25.93 36.14 29.29
C ASP A 861 25.35 36.42 30.68
N ILE A 862 24.86 35.40 31.39
CA ILE A 862 24.34 35.49 32.76
C ILE A 862 24.84 34.35 33.64
N GLU A 863 24.66 34.49 34.95
CA GLU A 863 24.99 33.46 35.95
C GLU A 863 23.88 32.42 36.07
N GLY A 864 24.22 31.27 36.66
CA GLY A 864 23.29 30.19 36.98
C GLY A 864 23.31 29.03 36.00
N LYS A 865 22.28 28.18 36.09
CA LYS A 865 22.16 26.97 35.27
C LYS A 865 21.75 27.32 33.84
N TYR A 866 22.41 26.69 32.88
CA TYR A 866 21.94 26.61 31.49
C TYR A 866 21.63 25.16 31.14
N THR A 867 20.53 24.95 30.43
CA THR A 867 20.24 23.69 29.72
C THR A 867 20.54 23.91 28.25
N VAL A 868 21.42 23.11 27.66
CA VAL A 868 21.78 23.14 26.24
C VAL A 868 21.02 22.02 25.54
N ILE A 869 20.35 22.34 24.43
CA ILE A 869 19.61 21.41 23.59
C ILE A 869 20.25 21.44 22.20
N ALA A 870 20.78 20.30 21.76
CA ALA A 870 21.29 20.10 20.42
C ALA A 870 20.27 19.31 19.59
N SER A 871 19.87 19.86 18.44
CA SER A 871 18.82 19.30 17.60
C SER A 871 19.27 19.14 16.15
N PHE A 872 19.15 17.93 15.62
CA PHE A 872 19.23 17.63 14.20
C PHE A 872 17.81 17.52 13.65
N LEU A 873 17.48 18.34 12.65
CA LEU A 873 16.12 18.45 12.11
C LEU A 873 15.73 17.35 11.12
N GLY A 874 16.64 16.41 10.83
CA GLY A 874 16.44 15.38 9.81
C GLY A 874 16.87 15.85 8.41
N THR A 875 16.96 14.89 7.51
CA THR A 875 17.11 15.08 6.05
C THR A 875 16.20 14.09 5.32
N GLU A 876 16.25 14.01 3.98
CA GLU A 876 15.53 12.94 3.26
C GLU A 876 16.05 11.55 3.63
N GLY A 877 17.34 11.45 3.95
CA GLY A 877 18.01 10.25 4.45
C GLY A 877 17.69 9.85 5.89
N TYR A 878 17.47 10.83 6.79
CA TYR A 878 17.39 10.55 8.22
C TYR A 878 16.26 11.31 8.93
N TRP A 879 15.64 10.66 9.91
CA TRP A 879 14.67 11.30 10.82
C TRP A 879 15.38 12.23 11.82
N PRO A 880 14.70 13.29 12.31
CA PRO A 880 15.24 14.19 13.32
C PRO A 880 15.56 13.48 14.63
N SER A 881 16.48 14.07 15.40
CA SER A 881 16.77 13.67 16.77
C SER A 881 17.34 14.85 17.57
N TYR A 882 17.29 14.78 18.89
CA TYR A 882 17.87 15.80 19.77
C TYR A 882 18.43 15.19 21.05
N ALA A 883 19.30 15.93 21.71
CA ALA A 883 19.79 15.62 23.04
C ALA A 883 19.96 16.89 23.86
N GLU A 884 19.90 16.75 25.18
CA GLU A 884 20.13 17.85 26.11
C GLU A 884 21.20 17.55 27.14
N THR A 885 21.83 18.61 27.63
CA THR A 885 22.77 18.57 28.76
C THR A 885 22.65 19.88 29.54
N ALA A 886 23.32 19.98 30.69
CA ALA A 886 23.31 21.20 31.47
C ALA A 886 24.71 21.53 32.01
N PHE A 887 24.96 22.82 32.20
CA PHE A 887 26.15 23.33 32.86
C PHE A 887 25.77 24.53 33.74
N ALA A 888 26.67 24.93 34.65
CA ALA A 888 26.47 26.07 35.53
C ALA A 888 27.48 27.18 35.21
N VAL A 889 27.03 28.43 35.38
CA VAL A 889 27.87 29.62 35.32
C VAL A 889 27.93 30.26 36.70
N ASP A 890 29.10 30.22 37.32
CA ASP A 890 29.34 30.87 38.60
C ASP A 890 29.64 32.36 38.41
N PRO A 891 29.46 33.19 39.44
CA PRO A 891 29.82 34.60 39.39
C PRO A 891 31.28 34.81 38.98
N ALA A 892 31.56 35.90 38.27
CA ALA A 892 32.94 36.25 37.92
C ALA A 892 33.77 36.44 39.20
N ALA A 893 34.99 35.89 39.24
CA ALA A 893 35.88 36.07 40.38
C ALA A 893 36.07 37.56 40.70
N SER A 894 35.84 37.94 41.97
CA SER A 894 36.05 39.32 42.41
C SER A 894 37.48 39.75 42.10
N THR A 895 37.65 40.87 41.39
CA THR A 895 38.98 41.43 41.13
C THR A 895 39.69 41.61 42.47
N PRO A 896 40.91 41.07 42.67
CA PRO A 896 41.66 41.35 43.89
C PRO A 896 41.77 42.87 44.03
N VAL A 897 41.36 43.41 45.17
CA VAL A 897 41.64 44.80 45.51
C VAL A 897 43.14 44.97 45.38
N GLN A 898 43.57 45.79 44.42
CA GLN A 898 44.98 46.13 44.27
C GLN A 898 45.48 46.60 45.64
N PRO A 899 46.54 46.02 46.23
CA PRO A 899 47.05 46.51 47.49
C PRO A 899 47.33 48.00 47.31
N GLU A 900 46.74 48.80 48.19
CA GLU A 900 46.90 50.25 48.23
C GLU A 900 48.40 50.53 48.11
N GLN A 901 48.79 51.25 47.05
CA GLN A 901 50.19 51.56 46.79
C GLN A 901 50.73 52.23 48.06
N PRO A 902 51.75 51.68 48.72
CA PRO A 902 52.25 52.29 49.95
C PRO A 902 52.63 53.73 49.62
N PRO A 903 52.27 54.70 50.47
CA PRO A 903 52.64 56.10 50.23
C PRO A 903 54.14 56.15 49.96
N PRO A 904 54.60 56.92 48.95
CA PRO A 904 56.00 56.96 48.57
C PRO A 904 56.85 57.20 49.82
N SER A 905 57.87 56.35 50.00
CA SER A 905 58.70 56.46 51.17
C SER A 905 59.41 57.81 51.16
N ILE A 906 59.67 58.39 52.33
CA ILE A 906 60.43 59.65 52.46
C ILE A 906 61.79 59.53 51.75
N ALA A 907 62.32 58.32 51.54
CA ALA A 907 63.52 58.11 50.74
C ALA A 907 63.34 58.56 49.28
N ASP A 908 62.19 58.31 48.64
CA ASP A 908 61.95 58.61 47.22
C ASP A 908 61.76 60.12 46.95
N LEU A 909 61.29 60.90 47.94
CA LEU A 909 61.18 62.36 47.84
C LEU A 909 62.52 63.09 47.99
N TYR A 910 63.51 62.49 48.67
CA TYR A 910 64.78 63.16 49.01
C TYR A 910 66.03 62.54 48.35
N PHE A 911 65.96 61.35 47.75
CA PHE A 911 67.13 60.71 47.12
C PHE A 911 67.64 61.47 45.88
N LEU A 912 66.72 61.93 45.02
CA LEU A 912 67.06 62.68 43.80
C LEU A 912 67.62 64.09 44.09
N PRO A 913 67.03 64.90 44.99
CA PRO A 913 67.63 66.16 45.43
C PRO A 913 68.97 65.98 46.16
N ALA A 914 69.13 64.92 46.97
CA ALA A 914 70.37 64.67 47.73
C ALA A 914 71.53 64.28 46.81
N ILE A 915 71.31 63.46 45.78
CA ILE A 915 72.34 63.11 44.79
C ILE A 915 72.73 64.35 43.96
N ALA A 916 71.75 65.18 43.55
CA ALA A 916 72.03 66.44 42.88
C ALA A 916 72.85 67.42 43.75
N GLY A 917 72.54 67.50 45.05
CA GLY A 917 73.29 68.30 46.02
C GLY A 917 74.72 67.81 46.26
N VAL A 918 74.94 66.48 46.31
CA VAL A 918 76.28 65.88 46.47
C VAL A 918 77.13 66.10 45.21
N ILE A 919 76.56 65.96 44.01
CA ILE A 919 77.28 66.21 42.76
C ILE A 919 77.66 67.71 42.65
N ALA A 920 76.77 68.62 43.03
CA ALA A 920 77.08 70.06 43.06
C ALA A 920 78.19 70.39 44.08
N ALA A 921 78.20 69.77 45.26
CA ALA A 921 79.24 69.95 46.26
C ALA A 921 80.61 69.42 45.80
N ILE A 922 80.65 68.27 45.11
CA ILE A 922 81.89 67.71 44.52
C ILE A 922 82.46 68.63 43.43
N ILE A 923 81.59 69.22 42.60
CA ILE A 923 81.99 70.20 41.57
C ILE A 923 82.56 71.47 42.22
N ILE A 924 81.93 71.99 43.29
CA ILE A 924 82.42 73.17 44.01
C ILE A 924 83.76 72.90 44.68
N VAL A 925 83.93 71.74 45.34
CA VAL A 925 85.21 71.35 45.96
C VAL A 925 86.29 71.13 44.90
N GLY A 926 85.95 70.55 43.75
CA GLY A 926 86.85 70.42 42.60
C GLY A 926 87.30 71.78 42.05
N ILE A 927 86.39 72.74 41.94
CA ILE A 927 86.70 74.12 41.50
C ILE A 927 87.58 74.84 42.55
N VAL A 928 87.32 74.67 43.85
CA VAL A 928 88.12 75.26 44.93
C VAL A 928 89.53 74.67 44.96
N ILE A 929 89.70 73.36 44.76
CA ILE A 929 91.02 72.71 44.68
C ILE A 929 91.81 73.18 43.44
N VAL A 930 91.14 73.33 42.28
CA VAL A 930 91.76 73.86 41.05
C VAL A 930 92.14 75.34 41.19
N LEU A 931 91.35 76.14 41.93
CA LEU A 931 91.68 77.54 42.23
C LEU A 931 92.80 77.68 43.28
N MET A 932 92.93 76.75 44.23
CA MET A 932 94.02 76.73 45.21
C MET A 932 95.37 76.29 44.61
N LEU A 933 95.37 75.50 43.53
CA LEU A 933 96.59 75.08 42.81
C LEU A 933 97.12 76.12 41.80
N ARG A 934 96.45 77.28 41.63
CA ARG A 934 96.90 78.38 40.75
C ARG A 934 97.58 79.55 41.48
N LYS A 935 97.88 79.41 42.77
CA LYS A 935 98.80 80.31 43.50
C LYS A 935 99.91 79.53 44.18
N ARG A 936 100.85 79.03 43.38
CA ARG A 936 102.29 78.97 43.66
C ARG A 936 103.03 78.65 42.37
#